data_AF-A0A2T1LU10-F1
#
_entry.id   AF-A0A2T1LU10-F1
#
_cell.length_a   1.000
_cell.length_b   1.000
_cell.length_c   1.000
_cell.angle_alpha   90.00
_cell.angle_beta   90.00
_cell.angle_gamma   90.00
#
_symmetry.space_group_name_H-M   'P 1'
#
loop_
_entity.id
_entity.type
_entity.pdbx_description
1 polymer ?
#
loop_
_entity_poly.entity_id
_entity_poly.type
_entity_poly.pdbx_seq_one_letter_code
_entity_poly.pdbx_strand_id
1 'polypeptide(L)'
;MPDPITLYPLSMLGTAGINAYSAQRNRESAEIQNALNREHSEKLSRLNREHAEKIQVAQMQLSMLQLDKTHDLQRELAEYNANNAKEIAKFNAKNAMKLEAFRQSVTIALNQQNIDFQKWRFEQEKQLQYEILQLQQAFQREYLQTQHQNALEQIRERIRSDRSPIINLAADLLENSFTYGAMPLKVLPAPPVLDFDPNTSVPNNTGWESFLAEEIRQFLHQGYLNNERCPVQLVDKGWSTKRQGGGSALESLYSQLKAIPILVLESEIIGVDELNFRLGFWPGGNVPRTESTILSGHSFHELLCESAKRNALAWQEIRQKLEALGKSEEFIQKMGEINDENLRIYERELAEKEDLEKQGIDTSKFSLGKSFRIDKQDYKNFYQFLAVWHCLTIGFLADILFFSRSWENTPLLPTLFPYLLNKYKNHPLLPPEFWQKTISDLVKAYGEIYDSLSSNCSRVMPEIRMRFALSLAELPNEYQYLALEQANKAVSDWLQSNNVPSDQVFDVNNDEDCQLLKRIIYQEDRSFLESLRQFLDKVENRGTIDANQITRINGLLVGYKFLNRWGSITQLIQVENNQQKKRENSQKPVNFYATGRTGAGKTSLGNTLLGAGTGKLPMESHGHQDCASASSVQYFTLASNLRYLDLPGAGSNEEFENINRAALFIEQITDEDEETDPVKQFKIMNFSEYETRGVQEEVITVEAWQSQDNQKFCAADIILYVVAPHMMFIHNDKRYLRALLKSQTQRNQNEKIIFALNIHRTEDGQLKPTPQNIEDTKKTITKIYHEFYPNTTPPIVEIDFRRGTGINQITELICKILPSEKISNIIK
;
A
#
# COMPACT_ATOMS: atom_id res chain seq x y z
N MET A 1 25.49 -110.47 1.67
CA MET A 1 25.32 -111.85 1.16
C MET A 1 26.49 -112.15 0.23
N PRO A 2 27.09 -113.35 0.24
CA PRO A 2 27.32 -114.31 1.34
C PRO A 2 28.82 -114.70 1.47
N ASP A 3 29.14 -115.39 2.56
CA ASP A 3 30.35 -116.23 2.79
C ASP A 3 30.41 -117.42 1.77
N PRO A 4 31.28 -118.50 1.84
CA PRO A 4 32.11 -118.94 2.98
C PRO A 4 33.39 -119.83 2.68
N ILE A 5 33.98 -120.33 3.79
CA ILE A 5 34.63 -121.65 4.06
C ILE A 5 36.18 -121.80 4.03
N THR A 6 36.65 -122.01 5.27
CA THR A 6 37.77 -122.75 5.89
C THR A 6 38.33 -124.03 5.24
N LEU A 7 39.62 -124.31 5.47
CA LEU A 7 40.15 -125.67 5.68
C LEU A 7 41.51 -125.67 6.40
N TYR A 8 41.60 -126.44 7.49
CA TYR A 8 42.84 -126.93 8.14
C TYR A 8 43.19 -128.32 7.58
N PRO A 9 44.44 -128.81 7.66
CA PRO A 9 44.79 -129.75 8.75
C PRO A 9 46.23 -129.67 9.30
N LEU A 10 46.40 -130.27 10.49
CA LEU A 10 47.62 -130.59 11.24
C LEU A 10 48.34 -131.85 10.71
N SER A 11 49.68 -131.93 10.84
CA SER A 11 50.40 -132.79 11.84
C SER A 11 51.76 -133.38 11.37
N MET A 12 52.80 -133.08 12.18
CA MET A 12 53.85 -133.95 12.75
C MET A 12 54.99 -134.65 11.96
N LEU A 13 56.22 -134.28 12.38
CA LEU A 13 57.39 -135.08 12.84
C LEU A 13 58.44 -135.70 11.87
N GLY A 14 59.72 -135.42 12.22
CA GLY A 14 60.96 -136.13 11.84
C GLY A 14 61.72 -135.45 10.68
N THR A 15 63.00 -135.06 10.73
CA THR A 15 64.17 -135.54 11.50
C THR A 15 65.28 -134.48 11.49
N ALA A 16 66.01 -134.38 12.61
CA ALA A 16 67.15 -133.51 12.85
C ALA A 16 68.41 -133.92 12.05
N GLY A 17 69.23 -132.94 11.64
CA GLY A 17 70.56 -133.25 11.06
C GLY A 17 71.36 -132.11 10.40
N ILE A 18 70.82 -130.88 10.23
CA ILE A 18 71.52 -129.79 9.48
C ILE A 18 71.61 -128.46 10.28
N ASN A 19 71.21 -128.44 11.55
CA ASN A 19 70.86 -127.20 12.29
C ASN A 19 71.94 -126.55 13.19
N ALA A 20 73.24 -126.72 12.91
CA ALA A 20 74.29 -126.00 13.67
C ALA A 20 75.06 -124.95 12.84
N TYR A 21 75.17 -125.10 11.52
CA TYR A 21 75.97 -124.19 10.67
C TYR A 21 75.13 -123.05 10.05
N SER A 22 73.83 -123.25 9.83
CA SER A 22 72.91 -122.23 9.29
C SER A 22 72.44 -121.21 10.34
N ALA A 23 72.40 -121.60 11.63
CA ALA A 23 72.00 -120.71 12.73
C ALA A 23 73.06 -119.64 13.06
N GLN A 24 74.34 -119.93 12.87
CA GLN A 24 75.43 -118.98 13.12
C GLN A 24 75.54 -117.92 12.02
N ARG A 25 75.43 -118.33 10.74
CA ARG A 25 75.39 -117.39 9.60
C ARG A 25 74.16 -116.48 9.63
N ASN A 26 73.01 -116.99 10.08
CA ASN A 26 71.81 -116.17 10.21
C ASN A 26 71.89 -115.20 11.40
N ARG A 27 72.61 -115.53 12.48
CA ARG A 27 72.89 -114.57 13.57
C ARG A 27 73.85 -113.47 13.13
N GLU A 28 74.96 -113.80 12.47
CA GLU A 28 75.92 -112.81 11.96
C GLU A 28 75.27 -111.91 10.89
N SER A 29 74.48 -112.48 9.97
CA SER A 29 73.78 -111.68 8.95
C SER A 29 72.69 -110.79 9.54
N ALA A 30 71.99 -111.24 10.60
CA ALA A 30 70.99 -110.43 11.30
C ALA A 30 71.62 -109.33 12.16
N GLU A 31 72.78 -109.58 12.77
CA GLU A 31 73.54 -108.58 13.53
C GLU A 31 74.12 -107.50 12.60
N ILE A 32 74.64 -107.89 11.43
CA ILE A 32 75.12 -106.95 10.39
C ILE A 32 73.95 -106.12 9.84
N GLN A 33 72.80 -106.73 9.52
CA GLN A 33 71.62 -105.98 9.06
C GLN A 33 71.07 -105.03 10.14
N ASN A 34 71.06 -105.43 11.41
CA ASN A 34 70.60 -104.58 12.50
C ASN A 34 71.58 -103.43 12.79
N ALA A 35 72.89 -103.66 12.68
CA ALA A 35 73.90 -102.61 12.78
C ALA A 35 73.77 -101.61 11.61
N LEU A 36 73.62 -102.09 10.38
CA LEU A 36 73.45 -101.26 9.20
C LEU A 36 72.15 -100.45 9.25
N ASN A 37 71.05 -101.05 9.71
CA ASN A 37 69.77 -100.37 9.90
C ASN A 37 69.82 -99.31 11.01
N ARG A 38 70.56 -99.56 12.10
CA ARG A 38 70.79 -98.54 13.14
C ARG A 38 71.59 -97.36 12.59
N GLU A 39 72.67 -97.62 11.85
CA GLU A 39 73.48 -96.56 11.25
C GLU A 39 72.68 -95.76 10.21
N HIS A 40 71.91 -96.44 9.34
CA HIS A 40 71.04 -95.77 8.38
C HIS A 40 69.94 -94.95 9.06
N SER A 41 69.32 -95.48 10.11
CA SER A 41 68.27 -94.79 10.88
C SER A 41 68.82 -93.59 11.64
N GLU A 42 70.03 -93.68 12.21
CA GLU A 42 70.70 -92.57 12.87
C GLU A 42 71.10 -91.47 11.85
N LYS A 43 71.58 -91.87 10.67
CA LYS A 43 71.92 -90.93 9.60
C LYS A 43 70.68 -90.23 9.04
N LEU A 44 69.57 -90.95 8.84
CA LEU A 44 68.27 -90.37 8.47
C LEU A 44 67.72 -89.44 9.55
N SER A 45 67.86 -89.81 10.83
CA SER A 45 67.43 -88.96 11.96
C SER A 45 68.23 -87.66 12.02
N ARG A 46 69.57 -87.73 11.83
CA ARG A 46 70.43 -86.54 11.75
C ARG A 46 70.06 -85.66 10.55
N LEU A 47 69.89 -86.26 9.37
CA LEU A 47 69.54 -85.53 8.16
C LEU A 47 68.15 -84.87 8.27
N ASN A 48 67.16 -85.57 8.84
CA ASN A 48 65.82 -85.03 9.07
C ASN A 48 65.85 -83.89 10.09
N ARG A 49 66.71 -83.98 11.12
CA ARG A 49 66.87 -82.91 12.11
C ARG A 49 67.50 -81.66 11.49
N GLU A 50 68.56 -81.82 10.68
CA GLU A 50 69.15 -80.71 9.93
C GLU A 50 68.17 -80.09 8.92
N HIS A 51 67.36 -80.91 8.24
CA HIS A 51 66.35 -80.41 7.30
C HIS A 51 65.22 -79.68 8.02
N ALA A 52 64.75 -80.22 9.16
CA ALA A 52 63.73 -79.57 9.99
C ALA A 52 64.21 -78.23 10.55
N GLU A 53 65.46 -78.14 11.02
CA GLU A 53 66.06 -76.89 11.49
C GLU A 53 66.18 -75.85 10.36
N LYS A 54 66.62 -76.26 9.16
CA LYS A 54 66.68 -75.38 7.98
C LYS A 54 65.29 -74.90 7.56
N ILE A 55 64.29 -75.79 7.56
CA ILE A 55 62.89 -75.42 7.25
C ILE A 55 62.34 -74.46 8.30
N GLN A 56 62.61 -74.70 9.58
CA GLN A 56 62.14 -73.83 10.66
C GLN A 56 62.77 -72.43 10.59
N VAL A 57 64.07 -72.34 10.30
CA VAL A 57 64.76 -71.05 10.09
C VAL A 57 64.21 -70.33 8.87
N ALA A 58 63.99 -71.03 7.75
CA ALA A 58 63.41 -70.44 6.55
C ALA A 58 61.97 -69.96 6.77
N GLN A 59 61.15 -70.72 7.51
CA GLN A 59 59.80 -70.32 7.90
C GLN A 59 59.80 -69.08 8.80
N MET A 60 60.74 -69.00 9.75
CA MET A 60 60.88 -67.84 10.62
C MET A 60 61.30 -66.58 9.85
N GLN A 61 62.25 -66.70 8.92
CA GLN A 61 62.66 -65.62 8.03
C GLN A 61 61.50 -65.15 7.13
N LEU A 62 60.71 -66.08 6.59
CA LEU A 62 59.55 -65.75 5.77
C LEU A 62 58.48 -65.00 6.60
N SER A 63 58.25 -65.42 7.84
CA SER A 63 57.32 -64.78 8.77
C SER A 63 57.77 -63.36 9.15
N MET A 64 59.06 -63.15 9.44
CA MET A 64 59.61 -61.81 9.70
C MET A 64 59.46 -60.89 8.49
N LEU A 65 59.79 -61.37 7.29
CA LEU A 65 59.61 -60.59 6.05
C LEU A 65 58.14 -60.26 5.77
N GLN A 66 57.21 -61.18 6.08
CA GLN A 66 55.78 -60.93 5.98
C GLN A 66 55.32 -59.88 6.99
N LEU A 67 55.80 -59.92 8.23
CA LEU A 67 55.50 -58.92 9.25
C LEU A 67 56.02 -57.53 8.88
N ASP A 68 57.28 -57.42 8.46
CA ASP A 68 57.88 -56.15 8.02
C ASP A 68 57.10 -55.55 6.85
N LYS A 69 56.80 -56.37 5.83
CA LYS A 69 56.01 -55.93 4.68
C LYS A 69 54.59 -55.50 5.07
N THR A 70 53.98 -56.18 6.03
CA THR A 70 52.64 -55.82 6.54
C THR A 70 52.68 -54.51 7.32
N HIS A 71 53.72 -54.30 8.13
CA HIS A 71 53.91 -53.08 8.90
C HIS A 71 54.18 -51.87 7.98
N ASP A 72 54.99 -52.04 6.94
CA ASP A 72 55.25 -51.01 5.93
C ASP A 72 53.97 -50.63 5.17
N LEU A 73 53.20 -51.63 4.72
CA LEU A 73 51.90 -51.41 4.08
C LEU A 73 50.92 -50.68 5.00
N GLN A 74 50.86 -51.04 6.29
CA GLN A 74 50.01 -50.36 7.26
C GLN A 74 50.41 -48.91 7.48
N ARG A 75 51.72 -48.62 7.51
CA ARG A 75 52.23 -47.25 7.65
C ARG A 75 51.91 -46.40 6.42
N GLU A 76 52.11 -46.93 5.22
CA GLU A 76 51.78 -46.25 3.96
C GLU A 76 50.27 -45.97 3.86
N LEU A 77 49.42 -46.93 4.25
CA LEU A 77 47.98 -46.75 4.36
C LEU A 77 47.58 -45.66 5.38
N ALA A 78 48.25 -45.62 6.54
CA ALA A 78 47.98 -44.61 7.57
C ALA A 78 48.38 -43.21 7.09
N GLU A 79 49.53 -43.05 6.43
CA GLU A 79 49.99 -41.79 5.86
C GLU A 79 49.08 -41.32 4.70
N TYR A 80 48.65 -42.24 3.83
CA TYR A 80 47.69 -41.97 2.76
C TYR A 80 46.33 -41.51 3.32
N ASN A 81 45.80 -42.22 4.32
CA ASN A 81 44.53 -41.87 4.96
C ASN A 81 44.61 -40.53 5.70
N ALA A 82 45.73 -40.23 6.38
CA ALA A 82 45.93 -38.95 7.06
C ALA A 82 46.00 -37.78 6.07
N ASN A 83 46.65 -37.95 4.92
CA ASN A 83 46.71 -36.94 3.87
C ASN A 83 45.34 -36.73 3.22
N ASN A 84 44.60 -37.81 2.91
CA ASN A 84 43.24 -37.71 2.40
C ASN A 84 42.29 -37.02 3.40
N ALA A 85 42.39 -37.33 4.70
CA ALA A 85 41.59 -36.67 5.72
C ALA A 85 41.89 -35.16 5.82
N LYS A 86 43.15 -34.76 5.68
CA LYS A 86 43.54 -33.33 5.63
C LYS A 86 42.99 -32.62 4.40
N GLU A 87 43.05 -33.24 3.22
CA GLU A 87 42.52 -32.66 1.98
C GLU A 87 40.98 -32.58 2.01
N ILE A 88 40.30 -33.61 2.55
CA ILE A 88 38.85 -33.59 2.79
C ILE A 88 38.47 -32.47 3.77
N ALA A 89 39.22 -32.29 4.86
CA ALA A 89 38.98 -31.22 5.82
C ALA A 89 39.16 -29.83 5.21
N LYS A 90 40.21 -29.61 4.40
CA LYS A 90 40.41 -28.35 3.66
C LYS A 90 39.29 -28.10 2.64
N PHE A 91 38.88 -29.13 1.90
CA PHE A 91 37.79 -29.04 0.94
C PHE A 91 36.46 -28.71 1.63
N ASN A 92 36.15 -29.36 2.75
CA ASN A 92 34.96 -29.10 3.56
C ASN A 92 34.96 -27.69 4.15
N ALA A 93 36.10 -27.21 4.68
CA ALA A 93 36.22 -25.84 5.19
C ALA A 93 36.01 -24.79 4.08
N LYS A 94 36.59 -25.03 2.89
CA LYS A 94 36.41 -24.15 1.72
C LYS A 94 34.96 -24.14 1.22
N ASN A 95 34.28 -25.29 1.24
CA ASN A 95 32.88 -25.37 0.87
C ASN A 95 31.95 -24.75 1.92
N ALA A 96 32.26 -24.88 3.21
CA ALA A 96 31.53 -24.21 4.28
C ALA A 96 31.59 -22.68 4.13
N MET A 97 32.79 -22.12 3.88
CA MET A 97 32.95 -20.68 3.61
C MET A 97 32.19 -20.21 2.37
N LYS A 98 32.21 -20.99 1.28
CA LYS A 98 31.43 -20.68 0.07
C LYS A 98 29.93 -20.75 0.31
N LEU A 99 29.47 -21.74 1.08
CA LEU A 99 28.06 -21.91 1.43
C LEU A 99 27.57 -20.77 2.32
N GLU A 100 28.40 -20.30 3.25
CA GLU A 100 28.08 -19.17 4.13
C GLU A 100 28.03 -17.84 3.36
N ALA A 101 29.02 -17.58 2.49
CA ALA A 101 29.00 -16.43 1.59
C ALA A 101 27.77 -16.46 0.65
N PHE A 102 27.43 -17.65 0.13
CA PHE A 102 26.23 -17.84 -0.68
C PHE A 102 24.95 -17.56 0.13
N ARG A 103 24.83 -18.10 1.35
CA ARG A 103 23.69 -17.82 2.24
C ARG A 103 23.54 -16.33 2.53
N GLN A 104 24.63 -15.62 2.83
CA GLN A 104 24.59 -14.17 3.02
C GLN A 104 24.12 -13.44 1.74
N SER A 105 24.62 -13.83 0.57
CA SER A 105 24.19 -13.25 -0.70
C SER A 105 22.71 -13.50 -1.01
N VAL A 106 22.20 -14.69 -0.68
CA VAL A 106 20.78 -15.04 -0.83
C VAL A 106 19.92 -14.25 0.16
N THR A 107 20.35 -14.10 1.41
CA THR A 107 19.64 -13.28 2.41
C THR A 107 19.56 -11.81 1.99
N ILE A 108 20.66 -11.25 1.46
CA ILE A 108 20.68 -9.87 0.94
C ILE A 108 19.72 -9.73 -0.26
N ALA A 109 19.74 -10.70 -1.19
CA ALA A 109 18.85 -10.69 -2.34
C ALA A 109 17.37 -10.80 -1.92
N LEU A 110 17.01 -11.71 -1.01
CA LEU A 110 15.65 -11.85 -0.49
C LEU A 110 15.16 -10.58 0.23
N ASN A 111 16.02 -9.93 1.00
CA ASN A 111 15.68 -8.68 1.68
C ASN A 111 15.45 -7.54 0.70
N GLN A 112 16.31 -7.39 -0.31
CA GLN A 112 16.14 -6.39 -1.37
C GLN A 112 14.84 -6.62 -2.16
N GLN A 113 14.56 -7.87 -2.49
CA GLN A 113 13.34 -8.30 -3.18
C GLN A 113 12.07 -8.03 -2.40
N ASN A 114 12.09 -8.26 -1.08
CA ASN A 114 10.97 -7.88 -0.22
C ASN A 114 10.80 -6.35 -0.21
N ILE A 115 11.88 -5.57 -0.13
CA ILE A 115 11.82 -4.10 -0.20
C ILE A 115 11.21 -3.64 -1.54
N ASP A 116 11.63 -4.21 -2.66
CA ASP A 116 11.15 -3.84 -4.00
C ASP A 116 9.67 -4.23 -4.22
N PHE A 117 9.23 -5.37 -3.68
CA PHE A 117 7.81 -5.73 -3.68
C PHE A 117 6.96 -4.80 -2.81
N GLN A 118 7.45 -4.41 -1.62
CA GLN A 118 6.74 -3.44 -0.77
C GLN A 118 6.66 -2.06 -1.45
N LYS A 119 7.70 -1.65 -2.17
CA LYS A 119 7.71 -0.46 -3.03
C LYS A 119 6.59 -0.53 -4.06
N TRP A 120 6.63 -1.54 -4.93
CA TRP A 120 5.61 -1.71 -5.98
C TRP A 120 4.19 -1.74 -5.41
N ARG A 121 3.95 -2.47 -4.32
CA ARG A 121 2.64 -2.51 -3.67
C ARG A 121 2.20 -1.13 -3.19
N PHE A 122 3.09 -0.36 -2.57
CA PHE A 122 2.79 1.00 -2.13
C PHE A 122 2.39 1.90 -3.30
N GLU A 123 3.13 1.82 -4.42
CA GLU A 123 2.89 2.59 -5.63
C GLU A 123 1.51 2.29 -6.21
N GLN A 124 1.17 1.00 -6.33
CA GLN A 124 -0.14 0.56 -6.82
C GLN A 124 -1.28 0.97 -5.87
N GLU A 125 -1.11 0.83 -4.56
CA GLU A 125 -2.12 1.29 -3.58
C GLU A 125 -2.38 2.80 -3.68
N LYS A 126 -1.31 3.60 -3.81
CA LYS A 126 -1.43 5.06 -3.95
C LYS A 126 -2.08 5.45 -5.27
N GLN A 127 -1.72 4.80 -6.38
CA GLN A 127 -2.33 5.02 -7.68
C GLN A 127 -3.83 4.68 -7.66
N LEU A 128 -4.20 3.52 -7.12
CA LEU A 128 -5.60 3.11 -7.00
C LEU A 128 -6.42 4.10 -6.15
N GLN A 129 -5.85 4.64 -5.07
CA GLN A 129 -6.53 5.68 -4.27
C GLN A 129 -6.76 6.95 -5.08
N TYR A 130 -5.80 7.38 -5.90
CA TYR A 130 -6.00 8.52 -6.81
C TYR A 130 -7.09 8.24 -7.85
N GLU A 131 -7.10 7.05 -8.45
CA GLU A 131 -8.13 6.66 -9.42
C GLU A 131 -9.53 6.62 -8.79
N ILE A 132 -9.67 6.08 -7.57
CA ILE A 132 -10.92 6.10 -6.81
C ILE A 132 -11.39 7.55 -6.58
N LEU A 133 -10.48 8.43 -6.16
CA LEU A 133 -10.81 9.85 -5.93
C LEU A 133 -11.25 10.55 -7.22
N GLN A 134 -10.60 10.27 -8.35
CA GLN A 134 -10.99 10.80 -9.66
C GLN A 134 -12.36 10.29 -10.11
N LEU A 135 -12.64 8.99 -9.93
CA LEU A 135 -13.94 8.40 -10.24
C LEU A 135 -15.05 8.97 -9.35
N GLN A 136 -14.79 9.13 -8.05
CA GLN A 136 -15.73 9.77 -7.12
C GLN A 136 -16.04 11.21 -7.53
N GLN A 137 -15.02 11.98 -7.92
CA GLN A 137 -15.20 13.34 -8.42
C GLN A 137 -16.03 13.37 -9.72
N ALA A 138 -15.77 12.46 -10.66
CA ALA A 138 -16.53 12.37 -11.91
C ALA A 138 -18.00 12.03 -11.64
N PHE A 139 -18.25 11.03 -10.79
CA PHE A 139 -19.59 10.61 -10.39
C PHE A 139 -20.36 11.74 -9.69
N GLN A 140 -19.75 12.45 -8.74
CA GLN A 140 -20.40 13.58 -8.06
C GLN A 140 -20.77 14.70 -9.03
N ARG A 141 -19.91 15.00 -10.02
CA ARG A 141 -20.18 16.01 -11.04
C ARG A 141 -21.40 15.64 -11.88
N GLU A 142 -21.46 14.40 -12.37
CA GLU A 142 -22.58 13.90 -13.18
C GLU A 142 -23.88 13.85 -12.38
N TYR A 143 -23.82 13.38 -11.13
CA TYR A 143 -24.96 13.34 -10.23
C TYR A 143 -25.54 14.75 -9.97
N LEU A 144 -24.68 15.73 -9.65
CA LEU A 144 -25.11 17.11 -9.43
C LEU A 144 -25.70 17.74 -10.70
N GLN A 145 -25.12 17.47 -11.87
CA GLN A 145 -25.64 17.95 -13.15
C GLN A 145 -27.03 17.36 -13.44
N THR A 146 -27.23 16.07 -13.18
CA THR A 146 -28.53 15.40 -13.36
C THR A 146 -29.57 15.95 -12.39
N GLN A 147 -29.23 16.10 -11.10
CA GLN A 147 -30.13 16.67 -10.10
C GLN A 147 -30.53 18.11 -10.45
N HIS A 148 -29.59 18.88 -10.97
CA HIS A 148 -29.84 20.23 -11.43
C HIS A 148 -30.84 20.27 -12.60
N GLN A 149 -30.64 19.43 -13.62
CA GLN A 149 -31.55 19.33 -14.77
C GLN A 149 -32.96 18.93 -14.32
N ASN A 150 -33.09 17.92 -13.46
CA ASN A 150 -34.38 17.49 -12.92
C ASN A 150 -35.07 18.62 -12.13
N ALA A 151 -34.31 19.39 -11.35
CA ALA A 151 -34.87 20.51 -10.58
C ALA A 151 -35.33 21.66 -11.48
N LEU A 152 -34.61 21.94 -12.57
CA LEU A 152 -35.03 22.91 -13.58
C LEU A 152 -36.37 22.51 -14.23
N GLU A 153 -36.53 21.25 -14.61
CA GLU A 153 -37.79 20.74 -15.16
C GLU A 153 -38.94 20.88 -14.14
N GLN A 154 -38.73 20.42 -12.91
CA GLN A 154 -39.74 20.53 -11.84
C GLN A 154 -40.13 21.98 -11.53
N ILE A 155 -39.16 22.91 -11.54
CA ILE A 155 -39.47 24.32 -11.28
C ILE A 155 -40.19 24.96 -12.44
N ARG A 156 -39.83 24.64 -13.70
CA ARG A 156 -40.58 25.08 -14.88
C ARG A 156 -42.05 24.64 -14.85
N GLU A 157 -42.33 23.44 -14.33
CA GLU A 157 -43.71 22.97 -14.11
C GLU A 157 -44.43 23.71 -12.96
N ARG A 158 -43.68 24.17 -11.95
CA ARG A 158 -44.20 24.86 -10.74
C ARG A 158 -44.36 26.38 -10.86
N ILE A 159 -43.99 27.04 -11.97
CA ILE A 159 -43.99 28.53 -12.14
C ILE A 159 -45.37 29.21 -11.90
N ARG A 160 -46.42 28.51 -11.47
CA ARG A 160 -47.75 29.07 -11.14
C ARG A 160 -47.97 29.54 -9.68
N SER A 161 -46.99 29.55 -8.77
CA SER A 161 -47.23 30.08 -7.40
C SER A 161 -46.14 31.03 -6.88
N ASP A 162 -46.53 32.29 -6.71
CA ASP A 162 -45.72 33.47 -6.36
C ASP A 162 -45.51 33.61 -4.83
N ARG A 163 -44.60 32.83 -4.22
CA ARG A 163 -44.27 32.91 -2.77
C ARG A 163 -42.79 32.66 -2.42
N SER A 164 -41.84 33.09 -3.26
CA SER A 164 -40.41 32.96 -2.95
C SER A 164 -39.94 34.09 -2.00
N PRO A 165 -39.05 33.83 -1.02
CA PRO A 165 -38.48 34.87 -0.15
C PRO A 165 -37.41 35.73 -0.83
N ILE A 166 -37.00 35.39 -2.06
CA ILE A 166 -36.03 36.13 -2.86
C ILE A 166 -36.71 36.90 -4.01
N ILE A 167 -36.18 38.08 -4.33
CA ILE A 167 -36.75 39.03 -5.32
C ILE A 167 -36.55 38.54 -6.78
N ASN A 168 -35.53 37.72 -7.02
CA ASN A 168 -35.31 37.00 -8.28
C ASN A 168 -35.94 35.60 -8.19
N LEU A 169 -36.62 35.12 -9.22
CA LEU A 169 -37.28 33.82 -9.16
C LEU A 169 -36.24 32.73 -8.88
N ALA A 170 -36.55 31.76 -8.02
CA ALA A 170 -35.69 30.59 -7.81
C ALA A 170 -35.31 29.88 -9.13
N ALA A 171 -36.16 30.00 -10.16
CA ALA A 171 -35.88 29.57 -11.52
C ALA A 171 -34.65 30.26 -12.14
N ASP A 172 -34.51 31.59 -12.01
CA ASP A 172 -33.38 32.33 -12.59
C ASP A 172 -32.05 31.96 -11.93
N LEU A 173 -32.10 31.73 -10.61
CA LEU A 173 -30.94 31.23 -9.88
C LEU A 173 -30.58 29.82 -10.34
N LEU A 174 -31.54 28.96 -10.61
CA LEU A 174 -31.24 27.64 -11.16
C LEU A 174 -30.70 27.74 -12.59
N GLU A 175 -31.36 28.44 -13.50
CA GLU A 175 -30.97 28.48 -14.92
C GLU A 175 -29.54 29.00 -15.12
N ASN A 176 -29.09 29.94 -14.29
CA ASN A 176 -27.74 30.51 -14.33
C ASN A 176 -26.77 29.83 -13.34
N SER A 177 -26.89 28.52 -13.10
CA SER A 177 -26.02 27.80 -12.15
C SER A 177 -24.78 27.18 -12.76
N PHE A 178 -24.66 27.14 -14.09
CA PHE A 178 -23.51 26.57 -14.78
C PHE A 178 -22.85 27.63 -15.66
N THR A 179 -21.94 28.39 -15.07
CA THR A 179 -20.99 29.23 -15.80
C THR A 179 -19.63 28.55 -15.70
N TYR A 180 -19.04 28.16 -16.83
CA TYR A 180 -17.69 27.57 -16.91
C TYR A 180 -17.53 26.14 -16.35
N GLY A 181 -18.57 25.31 -16.40
CA GLY A 181 -18.44 23.86 -16.12
C GLY A 181 -18.38 23.46 -14.64
N ALA A 182 -18.46 24.41 -13.71
CA ALA A 182 -18.59 24.18 -12.27
C ALA A 182 -19.78 24.96 -11.70
N MET A 183 -20.47 24.35 -10.73
CA MET A 183 -21.64 24.97 -10.07
C MET A 183 -21.18 25.84 -8.88
N PRO A 184 -21.37 27.17 -8.94
CA PRO A 184 -20.87 28.10 -7.93
C PRO A 184 -21.66 28.00 -6.62
N LEU A 185 -20.99 28.19 -5.49
CA LEU A 185 -21.67 28.43 -4.23
C LEU A 185 -22.34 29.80 -4.29
N LYS A 186 -23.69 29.83 -4.22
CA LYS A 186 -24.45 31.07 -4.22
C LYS A 186 -24.66 31.56 -2.80
N VAL A 187 -24.19 32.77 -2.50
CA VAL A 187 -24.24 33.38 -1.17
C VAL A 187 -25.34 34.43 -1.13
N LEU A 188 -26.29 34.25 -0.21
CA LEU A 188 -27.42 35.14 0.05
C LEU A 188 -27.21 35.82 1.40
N PRO A 189 -26.68 37.06 1.44
CA PRO A 189 -26.63 37.83 2.66
C PRO A 189 -28.02 38.40 2.99
N ALA A 190 -28.49 38.12 4.19
CA ALA A 190 -29.64 38.75 4.82
C ALA A 190 -29.11 39.64 5.96
N PRO A 191 -28.80 40.93 5.67
CA PRO A 191 -28.25 41.84 6.67
C PRO A 191 -29.28 42.15 7.77
N PRO A 192 -28.83 42.62 8.95
CA PRO A 192 -29.76 43.01 9.99
C PRO A 192 -30.53 44.25 9.53
N VAL A 193 -31.86 44.15 9.56
CA VAL A 193 -32.71 45.33 9.43
C VAL A 193 -32.65 46.04 10.78
N LEU A 194 -31.85 47.11 10.86
CA LEU A 194 -31.90 48.04 11.99
C LEU A 194 -33.20 48.82 11.86
N ASP A 195 -34.32 48.25 12.33
CA ASP A 195 -35.63 48.87 12.15
C ASP A 195 -35.73 50.22 12.89
N PHE A 196 -34.92 50.46 13.91
CA PHE A 196 -34.91 51.73 14.63
C PHE A 196 -33.59 51.87 15.40
N ASP A 197 -33.00 53.07 15.40
CA ASP A 197 -32.11 53.49 16.48
C ASP A 197 -33.02 53.96 17.64
N PRO A 198 -32.99 53.34 18.83
CA PRO A 198 -33.85 53.75 19.94
C PRO A 198 -33.60 55.21 20.38
N ASN A 199 -32.41 55.75 20.10
CA ASN A 199 -31.99 57.08 20.54
C ASN A 199 -32.20 58.18 19.47
N THR A 200 -32.39 57.80 18.21
CA THR A 200 -32.63 58.74 17.14
C THR A 200 -33.89 58.30 16.41
N SER A 201 -35.00 59.01 16.59
CA SER A 201 -36.29 58.73 15.94
C SER A 201 -36.28 58.94 14.42
N VAL A 202 -35.13 58.75 13.78
CA VAL A 202 -34.82 58.94 12.37
C VAL A 202 -34.49 57.56 11.80
N PRO A 203 -35.16 57.10 10.73
CA PRO A 203 -34.78 55.88 10.03
C PRO A 203 -33.33 55.99 9.59
N ASN A 204 -32.45 55.15 10.13
CA ASN A 204 -31.02 55.20 9.82
C ASN A 204 -30.79 54.72 8.37
N ASN A 205 -30.57 55.70 7.50
CA ASN A 205 -29.90 55.69 6.19
C ASN A 205 -29.67 54.33 5.52
N THR A 206 -30.39 54.14 4.40
CA THR A 206 -30.49 52.98 3.47
C THR A 206 -29.19 52.46 2.80
N GLY A 207 -27.99 52.79 3.30
CA GLY A 207 -26.71 52.50 2.64
C GLY A 207 -25.91 51.30 3.19
N TRP A 208 -26.18 50.86 4.42
CA TRP A 208 -25.31 49.89 5.10
C TRP A 208 -25.37 48.47 4.53
N GLU A 209 -26.51 48.03 4.01
CA GLU A 209 -26.62 46.77 3.26
C GLU A 209 -25.73 46.79 2.01
N SER A 210 -25.73 47.89 1.26
CA SER A 210 -24.86 48.04 0.09
C SER A 210 -23.39 48.10 0.48
N PHE A 211 -23.07 48.72 1.63
CA PHE A 211 -21.72 48.73 2.19
C PHE A 211 -21.25 47.32 2.56
N LEU A 212 -22.06 46.54 3.30
CA LEU A 212 -21.75 45.16 3.67
C LEU A 212 -21.57 44.27 2.43
N ALA A 213 -22.46 44.38 1.45
CA ALA A 213 -22.37 43.64 0.20
C ALA A 213 -21.07 43.96 -0.57
N GLU A 214 -20.66 45.23 -0.59
CA GLU A 214 -19.41 45.66 -1.23
C GLU A 214 -18.17 45.13 -0.48
N GLU A 215 -18.17 45.15 0.86
CA GLU A 215 -17.09 44.57 1.67
C GLU A 215 -16.92 43.06 1.38
N ILE A 216 -18.02 42.31 1.32
CA ILE A 216 -18.02 40.88 0.95
C ILE A 216 -17.51 40.69 -0.48
N ARG A 217 -18.01 41.50 -1.43
CA ARG A 217 -17.62 41.43 -2.84
C ARG A 217 -16.12 41.65 -3.02
N GLN A 218 -15.54 42.63 -2.32
CA GLN A 218 -14.09 42.89 -2.36
C GLN A 218 -13.26 41.72 -1.86
N PHE A 219 -13.73 41.02 -0.83
CA PHE A 219 -13.10 39.78 -0.36
C PHE A 219 -13.20 38.67 -1.41
N LEU A 220 -14.38 38.44 -2.00
CA LEU A 220 -14.56 37.43 -3.03
C LEU A 220 -13.67 37.70 -4.26
N HIS A 221 -13.50 38.96 -4.65
CA HIS A 221 -12.58 39.37 -5.72
C HIS A 221 -11.11 38.97 -5.48
N GLN A 222 -10.69 38.73 -4.22
CA GLN A 222 -9.31 38.34 -3.94
C GLN A 222 -9.00 36.89 -4.37
N GLY A 223 -10.01 36.02 -4.52
CA GLY A 223 -9.73 34.63 -4.89
C GLY A 223 -10.90 33.72 -5.25
N TYR A 224 -12.13 34.03 -4.85
CA TYR A 224 -13.30 33.15 -5.08
C TYR A 224 -14.16 33.56 -6.27
N LEU A 225 -14.22 34.85 -6.57
CA LEU A 225 -15.00 35.37 -7.69
C LEU A 225 -14.31 34.98 -9.00
N ASN A 226 -15.07 34.43 -9.95
CA ASN A 226 -14.57 33.93 -11.24
C ASN A 226 -13.49 32.84 -11.14
N ASN A 227 -13.36 32.17 -9.99
CA ASN A 227 -12.44 31.06 -9.82
C ASN A 227 -13.01 29.79 -10.47
N GLU A 228 -12.27 29.13 -11.36
CA GLU A 228 -12.74 27.91 -12.03
C GLU A 228 -12.88 26.71 -11.07
N ARG A 229 -12.07 26.67 -10.02
CA ARG A 229 -12.00 25.56 -9.05
C ARG A 229 -12.95 25.75 -7.87
N CYS A 230 -13.00 26.96 -7.32
CA CYS A 230 -13.81 27.32 -6.14
C CYS A 230 -14.73 28.52 -6.43
N PRO A 231 -15.63 28.45 -7.43
CA PRO A 231 -16.45 29.59 -7.81
C PRO A 231 -17.47 29.95 -6.72
N VAL A 232 -17.45 31.19 -6.27
CA VAL A 232 -18.47 31.75 -5.36
C VAL A 232 -19.16 32.93 -6.02
N GLN A 233 -20.49 32.96 -5.93
CA GLN A 233 -21.32 34.03 -6.49
C GLN A 233 -22.11 34.71 -5.37
N LEU A 234 -21.92 36.02 -5.21
CA LEU A 234 -22.73 36.82 -4.32
C LEU A 234 -24.07 37.17 -4.99
N VAL A 235 -25.17 36.89 -4.29
CA VAL A 235 -26.52 37.28 -4.70
C VAL A 235 -26.98 38.40 -3.75
N ASP A 236 -26.42 39.59 -3.94
CA ASP A 236 -26.72 40.76 -3.12
C ASP A 236 -28.10 41.35 -3.45
N LYS A 237 -28.74 41.95 -2.44
CA LYS A 237 -30.10 42.54 -2.54
C LYS A 237 -31.17 41.55 -3.02
N GLY A 238 -30.85 40.25 -3.04
CA GLY A 238 -31.78 39.20 -3.44
C GLY A 238 -32.81 38.88 -2.36
N TRP A 239 -32.52 39.19 -1.09
CA TRP A 239 -33.36 38.83 0.05
C TRP A 239 -34.48 39.85 0.30
N SER A 240 -35.74 39.41 0.34
CA SER A 240 -36.87 40.30 0.65
C SER A 240 -37.07 40.44 2.17
N THR A 241 -36.22 41.25 2.81
CA THR A 241 -36.17 41.50 4.26
C THR A 241 -37.52 41.87 4.92
N LYS A 242 -38.48 42.43 4.18
CA LYS A 242 -39.78 42.88 4.70
C LYS A 242 -40.94 41.86 4.60
N ARG A 243 -40.75 40.71 3.93
CA ARG A 243 -41.86 39.79 3.61
C ARG A 243 -41.74 38.40 4.24
N GLN A 244 -40.54 37.85 4.36
CA GLN A 244 -40.29 36.49 4.86
C GLN A 244 -38.87 36.44 5.50
N GLY A 245 -38.74 35.88 6.70
CA GLY A 245 -37.47 35.73 7.41
C GLY A 245 -37.47 34.52 8.36
N GLY A 246 -36.29 34.14 8.85
CA GLY A 246 -36.10 33.01 9.77
C GLY A 246 -36.35 31.64 9.14
N GLY A 247 -36.45 30.60 9.98
CA GLY A 247 -36.45 29.19 9.53
C GLY A 247 -37.52 28.80 8.49
N SER A 248 -38.66 29.52 8.43
CA SER A 248 -39.70 29.29 7.41
C SER A 248 -39.30 29.74 6.00
N ALA A 249 -38.58 30.87 5.90
CA ALA A 249 -38.04 31.37 4.64
C ALA A 249 -36.93 30.43 4.14
N LEU A 250 -36.08 29.98 5.05
CA LEU A 250 -35.01 29.05 4.75
C LEU A 250 -35.53 27.67 4.29
N GLU A 251 -36.61 27.15 4.89
CA GLU A 251 -37.26 25.91 4.43
C GLU A 251 -37.86 26.08 3.03
N SER A 252 -38.52 27.21 2.77
CA SER A 252 -39.06 27.53 1.45
C SER A 252 -37.96 27.59 0.39
N LEU A 253 -36.82 28.24 0.70
CA LEU A 253 -35.65 28.29 -0.19
C LEU A 253 -35.05 26.93 -0.43
N TYR A 254 -34.84 26.14 0.62
CA TYR A 254 -34.29 24.80 0.49
C TYR A 254 -35.19 23.93 -0.41
N SER A 255 -36.51 23.98 -0.23
CA SER A 255 -37.44 23.23 -1.07
C SER A 255 -37.36 23.57 -2.56
N GLN A 256 -36.97 24.81 -2.89
CA GLN A 256 -36.84 25.33 -4.26
C GLN A 256 -35.43 25.12 -4.82
N LEU A 257 -34.39 25.28 -4.00
CA LEU A 257 -32.98 25.39 -4.44
C LEU A 257 -32.07 24.27 -3.93
N LYS A 258 -32.61 23.19 -3.33
CA LYS A 258 -31.84 22.02 -2.85
C LYS A 258 -30.94 21.34 -3.89
N ALA A 259 -31.16 21.62 -5.18
CA ALA A 259 -30.36 21.06 -6.26
C ALA A 259 -29.01 21.77 -6.46
N ILE A 260 -28.87 23.00 -5.97
CA ILE A 260 -27.66 23.83 -6.11
C ILE A 260 -27.07 24.20 -4.75
N PRO A 261 -25.75 24.46 -4.65
CA PRO A 261 -25.13 24.87 -3.40
C PRO A 261 -25.54 26.30 -3.03
N ILE A 262 -26.07 26.48 -1.83
CA ILE A 262 -26.52 27.77 -1.32
C ILE A 262 -25.98 27.95 0.09
N LEU A 263 -25.53 29.17 0.36
CA LEU A 263 -25.23 29.66 1.70
C LEU A 263 -26.09 30.89 1.96
N VAL A 264 -26.96 30.80 2.97
CA VAL A 264 -27.72 31.93 3.51
C VAL A 264 -27.03 32.39 4.78
N LEU A 265 -26.77 33.68 4.88
CA LEU A 265 -26.14 34.31 6.04
C LEU A 265 -27.12 35.33 6.61
N GLU A 266 -27.72 35.02 7.76
CA GLU A 266 -28.68 35.88 8.44
C GLU A 266 -28.00 36.55 9.62
N SER A 267 -27.86 37.88 9.57
CA SER A 267 -27.52 38.69 10.73
C SER A 267 -28.80 39.36 11.22
N GLU A 268 -29.20 39.12 12.46
CA GLU A 268 -30.39 39.71 13.06
C GLU A 268 -30.09 40.26 14.45
N ILE A 269 -30.80 41.32 14.84
CA ILE A 269 -30.81 41.79 16.23
C ILE A 269 -32.14 41.31 16.82
N ILE A 270 -32.07 40.38 17.77
CA ILE A 270 -33.25 39.84 18.46
C ILE A 270 -33.56 40.68 19.69
N GLY A 271 -34.84 40.96 19.90
CA GLY A 271 -35.30 41.73 21.04
C GLY A 271 -34.88 43.19 20.91
N VAL A 272 -34.19 43.70 21.92
CA VAL A 272 -33.75 45.11 21.95
C VAL A 272 -32.28 45.26 21.51
N ASP A 273 -31.46 44.23 21.71
CA ASP A 273 -30.00 44.43 21.69
C ASP A 273 -29.16 43.18 21.36
N GLU A 274 -29.74 41.99 21.21
CA GLU A 274 -28.94 40.77 21.06
C GLU A 274 -28.61 40.50 19.58
N LEU A 275 -27.32 40.59 19.21
CA LEU A 275 -26.83 40.23 17.89
C LEU A 275 -26.76 38.70 17.73
N ASN A 276 -27.44 38.20 16.71
CA ASN A 276 -27.35 36.83 16.26
C ASN A 276 -26.87 36.75 14.81
N PHE A 277 -25.88 35.90 14.57
CA PHE A 277 -25.40 35.55 13.23
C PHE A 277 -25.63 34.07 12.98
N ARG A 278 -26.53 33.77 12.04
CA ARG A 278 -26.95 32.41 11.69
C ARG A 278 -26.57 32.11 10.26
N LEU A 279 -26.34 30.82 10.00
CA LEU A 279 -26.12 30.30 8.66
C LEU A 279 -27.17 29.22 8.35
N GLY A 280 -27.58 29.19 7.09
CA GLY A 280 -28.25 28.06 6.46
C GLY A 280 -27.44 27.61 5.25
N PHE A 281 -27.00 26.36 5.22
CA PHE A 281 -26.12 25.85 4.16
C PHE A 281 -26.58 24.50 3.63
N TRP A 282 -26.49 24.31 2.31
CA TRP A 282 -26.56 22.99 1.69
C TRP A 282 -25.64 22.90 0.47
N PRO A 283 -24.98 21.76 0.25
CA PRO A 283 -23.99 21.59 -0.85
C PRO A 283 -24.63 21.31 -2.23
N GLY A 284 -25.95 21.13 -2.29
CA GLY A 284 -26.70 20.69 -3.49
C GLY A 284 -26.93 19.17 -3.53
N GLY A 285 -27.74 18.69 -4.48
CA GLY A 285 -27.91 17.25 -4.73
C GLY A 285 -28.84 16.48 -3.76
N ASN A 286 -29.85 17.14 -3.17
CA ASN A 286 -30.76 16.60 -2.14
C ASN A 286 -30.11 16.30 -0.77
N VAL A 287 -28.94 16.88 -0.50
CA VAL A 287 -28.34 16.81 0.84
C VAL A 287 -29.14 17.71 1.80
N PRO A 288 -29.49 17.25 3.01
CA PRO A 288 -30.17 18.06 4.01
C PRO A 288 -29.46 19.39 4.27
N ARG A 289 -30.25 20.43 4.53
CA ARG A 289 -29.70 21.71 4.99
C ARG A 289 -29.14 21.60 6.40
N THR A 290 -28.05 22.32 6.62
CA THR A 290 -27.45 22.53 7.93
C THR A 290 -27.77 23.95 8.37
N GLU A 291 -28.27 24.09 9.59
CA GLU A 291 -28.45 25.38 10.27
C GLU A 291 -27.51 25.46 11.46
N SER A 292 -26.88 26.61 11.67
CA SER A 292 -26.06 26.85 12.84
C SER A 292 -26.02 28.33 13.20
N THR A 293 -25.87 28.61 14.49
CA THR A 293 -25.63 29.96 15.01
C THR A 293 -24.13 30.11 15.22
N ILE A 294 -23.51 31.04 14.50
CA ILE A 294 -22.07 31.30 14.53
C ILE A 294 -21.73 32.28 15.65
N LEU A 295 -22.56 33.31 15.82
CA LEU A 295 -22.40 34.35 16.83
C LEU A 295 -23.74 34.56 17.53
N SER A 296 -23.73 34.58 18.85
CA SER A 296 -24.89 34.88 19.69
C SER A 296 -24.44 35.46 21.02
N GLY A 297 -25.34 36.12 21.75
CA GLY A 297 -25.07 36.65 23.09
C GLY A 297 -24.18 37.89 23.12
N HIS A 298 -23.96 38.54 21.97
CA HIS A 298 -23.29 39.83 21.90
C HIS A 298 -24.33 40.95 21.89
N SER A 299 -24.17 41.95 22.75
CA SER A 299 -24.98 43.16 22.71
C SER A 299 -24.53 44.07 21.55
N PHE A 300 -25.49 44.47 20.70
CA PHE A 300 -25.28 45.43 19.64
C PHE A 300 -24.81 46.78 20.19
N HIS A 301 -25.45 47.25 21.26
CA HIS A 301 -25.12 48.51 21.91
C HIS A 301 -23.74 48.46 22.57
N GLU A 302 -23.38 47.35 23.23
CA GLU A 302 -22.06 47.17 23.80
C GLU A 302 -20.97 47.16 22.72
N LEU A 303 -21.21 46.54 21.57
CA LEU A 303 -20.28 46.58 20.44
C LEU A 303 -20.07 48.01 19.91
N LEU A 304 -21.13 48.81 19.82
CA LEU A 304 -21.03 50.22 19.44
C LEU A 304 -20.26 51.03 20.50
N CYS A 305 -20.57 50.83 21.79
CA CYS A 305 -19.87 51.48 22.89
C CYS A 305 -18.38 51.09 22.94
N GLU A 306 -18.04 49.82 22.73
CA GLU A 306 -16.65 49.37 22.66
C GLU A 306 -15.91 49.97 21.46
N SER A 307 -16.56 50.11 20.30
CA SER A 307 -16.00 50.87 19.17
C SER A 307 -15.68 52.32 19.58
N ALA A 308 -16.65 53.02 20.16
CA ALA A 308 -16.52 54.42 20.57
C ALA A 308 -15.40 54.60 21.62
N LYS A 309 -15.31 53.68 22.59
CA LYS A 309 -14.26 53.63 23.60
C LYS A 309 -12.87 53.42 23.01
N ARG A 310 -12.71 52.50 22.06
CA ARG A 310 -11.40 52.27 21.41
C ARG A 310 -11.00 53.42 20.50
N ASN A 311 -11.95 54.07 19.82
CA ASN A 311 -11.69 55.29 19.07
C ASN A 311 -11.22 56.43 20.00
N ALA A 312 -11.82 56.57 21.18
CA ALA A 312 -11.39 57.52 22.21
C ALA A 312 -9.98 57.23 22.74
N LEU A 313 -9.63 55.95 22.96
CA LEU A 313 -8.27 55.55 23.34
C LEU A 313 -7.24 55.84 22.24
N ALA A 314 -7.57 55.57 20.98
CA ALA A 314 -6.70 55.92 19.85
C ALA A 314 -6.51 57.44 19.73
N TRP A 315 -7.56 58.22 20.03
CA TRP A 315 -7.47 59.67 20.12
C TRP A 315 -6.52 60.14 21.24
N GLN A 316 -6.47 59.44 22.38
CA GLN A 316 -5.56 59.77 23.49
C GLN A 316 -4.10 59.84 23.05
N GLU A 317 -3.64 58.92 22.19
CA GLU A 317 -2.27 58.95 21.66
C GLU A 317 -1.99 60.17 20.77
N ILE A 318 -2.98 60.56 19.95
CA ILE A 318 -2.88 61.73 19.08
C ILE A 318 -2.88 63.00 19.94
N ARG A 319 -3.77 63.05 20.93
CA ARG A 319 -3.86 64.13 21.92
C ARG A 319 -2.51 64.35 22.61
N GLN A 320 -1.88 63.31 23.16
CA GLN A 320 -0.57 63.41 23.80
C GLN A 320 0.52 63.96 22.84
N LYS A 321 0.50 63.56 21.56
CA LYS A 321 1.43 64.09 20.55
C LYS A 321 1.17 65.57 20.26
N LEU A 322 -0.09 66.01 20.22
CA LEU A 322 -0.44 67.42 20.02
C LEU A 322 -0.08 68.28 21.25
N GLU A 323 -0.26 67.75 22.45
CA GLU A 323 0.17 68.38 23.70
C GLU A 323 1.70 68.56 23.74
N ALA A 324 2.45 67.52 23.36
CA ALA A 324 3.92 67.58 23.26
C ALA A 324 4.42 68.59 22.21
N LEU A 325 3.60 68.86 21.17
CA LEU A 325 3.85 69.90 20.15
C LEU A 325 3.45 71.31 20.62
N GLY A 326 2.98 71.47 21.86
CA GLY A 326 2.59 72.75 22.45
C GLY A 326 1.30 73.33 21.86
N LYS A 327 0.41 72.50 21.33
CA LYS A 327 -0.92 72.96 20.86
C LYS A 327 -1.80 73.34 22.04
N SER A 328 -2.69 74.32 21.86
CA SER A 328 -3.62 74.75 22.90
C SER A 328 -4.71 73.70 23.16
N GLU A 329 -5.18 73.61 24.40
CA GLU A 329 -6.23 72.68 24.82
C GLU A 329 -7.51 72.86 23.97
N GLU A 330 -7.91 74.09 23.65
CA GLU A 330 -9.06 74.38 22.78
C GLU A 330 -8.89 73.81 21.37
N PHE A 331 -7.69 73.87 20.81
CA PHE A 331 -7.40 73.30 19.49
C PHE A 331 -7.48 71.77 19.54
N ILE A 332 -6.93 71.16 20.59
CA ILE A 332 -6.92 69.71 20.78
C ILE A 332 -8.35 69.18 20.94
N GLN A 333 -9.16 69.79 21.81
CA GLN A 333 -10.56 69.41 22.00
C GLN A 333 -11.38 69.52 20.72
N LYS A 334 -11.17 70.59 19.96
CA LYS A 334 -11.85 70.79 18.67
C LYS A 334 -11.47 69.72 17.64
N MET A 335 -10.23 69.24 17.64
CA MET A 335 -9.77 68.19 16.73
C MET A 335 -10.24 66.80 17.14
N GLY A 336 -10.44 66.54 18.43
CA GLY A 336 -10.91 65.25 18.94
C GLY A 336 -12.41 65.04 18.85
N GLU A 337 -13.19 66.12 18.85
CA GLU A 337 -14.66 66.11 18.78
C GLU A 337 -15.27 65.09 19.78
N ILE A 338 -16.11 64.16 19.29
CA ILE A 338 -16.79 63.12 20.08
C ILE A 338 -15.78 62.20 20.78
N ASN A 339 -14.60 61.95 20.19
CA ASN A 339 -13.60 61.07 20.79
C ASN A 339 -12.96 61.68 22.04
N ASP A 340 -12.83 63.01 22.11
CA ASP A 340 -12.33 63.69 23.31
C ASP A 340 -13.35 63.62 24.46
N GLU A 341 -14.64 63.74 24.14
CA GLU A 341 -15.72 63.56 25.12
C GLU A 341 -15.79 62.12 25.63
N ASN A 342 -15.75 61.14 24.73
CA ASN A 342 -15.74 59.72 25.06
C ASN A 342 -14.51 59.32 25.88
N LEU A 343 -13.35 59.95 25.65
CA LEU A 343 -12.14 59.71 26.45
C LEU A 343 -12.36 60.13 27.91
N ARG A 344 -12.99 61.29 28.14
CA ARG A 344 -13.33 61.76 29.51
C ARG A 344 -14.37 60.86 30.18
N ILE A 345 -15.32 60.32 29.41
CA ILE A 345 -16.31 59.36 29.92
C ILE A 345 -15.57 58.10 30.40
N TYR A 346 -14.64 57.59 29.60
CA TYR A 346 -13.82 56.43 29.92
C TYR A 346 -12.94 56.65 31.15
N GLU A 347 -12.21 57.77 31.24
CA GLU A 347 -11.38 58.12 32.40
C GLU A 347 -12.20 58.18 33.69
N ARG A 348 -13.41 58.76 33.62
CA ARG A 348 -14.34 58.79 34.76
C ARG A 348 -14.85 57.40 35.12
N GLU A 349 -15.11 56.54 34.15
CA GLU A 349 -15.47 55.14 34.38
C GLU A 349 -14.35 54.40 35.12
N LEU A 350 -13.10 54.61 34.71
CA LEU A 350 -11.93 53.94 35.28
C LEU A 350 -11.67 54.38 36.73
N ALA A 351 -11.78 55.68 37.02
CA ALA A 351 -11.66 56.22 38.37
C ALA A 351 -12.76 55.68 39.32
N GLU A 352 -13.98 55.51 38.81
CA GLU A 352 -15.10 54.98 39.58
C GLU A 352 -14.97 53.47 39.83
N LYS A 353 -14.48 52.71 38.83
CA LYS A 353 -14.13 51.29 39.02
C LYS A 353 -13.09 51.13 40.12
N GLU A 354 -12.03 51.93 40.09
CA GLU A 354 -10.95 51.87 41.07
C GLU A 354 -11.45 52.19 42.50
N ASP A 355 -12.37 53.16 42.64
CA ASP A 355 -12.99 53.48 43.93
C ASP A 355 -13.86 52.33 44.46
N LEU A 356 -14.68 51.72 43.60
CA LEU A 356 -15.55 50.60 43.97
C LEU A 356 -14.74 49.34 44.33
N GLU A 357 -13.67 49.04 43.58
CA GLU A 357 -12.79 47.90 43.88
C GLU A 357 -12.05 48.08 45.21
N LYS A 358 -11.61 49.31 45.54
CA LYS A 358 -11.05 49.63 46.87
C LYS A 358 -12.05 49.41 48.00
N GLN A 359 -13.35 49.53 47.72
CA GLN A 359 -14.42 49.23 48.66
C GLN A 359 -14.82 47.74 48.68
N GLY A 360 -14.09 46.88 47.97
CA GLY A 360 -14.34 45.44 47.90
C GLY A 360 -15.50 45.05 46.99
N ILE A 361 -16.00 45.97 46.16
CA ILE A 361 -17.05 45.69 45.18
C ILE A 361 -16.39 45.18 43.90
N ASP A 362 -16.77 43.96 43.52
CA ASP A 362 -16.28 43.30 42.31
C ASP A 362 -16.96 43.89 41.06
N THR A 363 -16.28 44.85 40.42
CA THR A 363 -16.79 45.57 39.24
C THR A 363 -16.83 44.70 37.98
N SER A 364 -16.26 43.49 38.00
CA SER A 364 -16.34 42.54 36.89
C SER A 364 -17.74 41.93 36.70
N LYS A 365 -18.62 42.09 37.70
CA LYS A 365 -19.96 41.48 37.72
C LYS A 365 -21.07 42.39 37.20
N PHE A 366 -20.81 43.65 36.90
CA PHE A 366 -21.82 44.59 36.41
C PHE A 366 -21.21 45.73 35.58
N SER A 367 -21.94 46.18 34.57
CA SER A 367 -21.56 47.32 33.74
C SER A 367 -21.99 48.63 34.42
N LEU A 368 -21.10 49.62 34.48
CA LEU A 368 -21.39 50.96 35.04
C LEU A 368 -22.38 51.79 34.20
N GLY A 369 -22.81 51.28 33.03
CA GLY A 369 -23.90 51.84 32.24
C GLY A 369 -23.63 53.24 31.68
N LYS A 370 -22.37 53.65 31.50
CA LYS A 370 -22.05 54.97 30.95
C LYS A 370 -22.34 55.00 29.45
N SER A 371 -23.17 55.96 29.03
CA SER A 371 -23.56 56.14 27.64
C SER A 371 -22.45 56.84 26.86
N PHE A 372 -21.59 56.06 26.21
CA PHE A 372 -20.69 56.59 25.19
C PHE A 372 -21.50 57.23 24.07
N ARG A 373 -20.98 58.32 23.47
CA ARG A 373 -21.60 58.95 22.31
C ARG A 373 -21.19 58.17 21.06
N ILE A 374 -22.20 57.65 20.37
CA ILE A 374 -22.05 56.83 19.16
C ILE A 374 -22.22 57.71 17.92
N ASP A 375 -21.35 57.52 16.92
CA ASP A 375 -21.42 58.25 15.65
C ASP A 375 -21.51 57.31 14.43
N LYS A 376 -21.47 57.89 13.22
CA LYS A 376 -21.51 57.12 11.97
C LYS A 376 -20.30 56.19 11.79
N GLN A 377 -19.14 56.54 12.34
CA GLN A 377 -17.93 55.73 12.23
C GLN A 377 -18.07 54.45 13.08
N ASP A 378 -18.73 54.52 14.24
CA ASP A 378 -19.01 53.33 15.06
C ASP A 378 -19.95 52.34 14.35
N TYR A 379 -21.01 52.84 13.70
CA TYR A 379 -21.86 51.99 12.85
C TYR A 379 -21.07 51.38 11.69
N LYS A 380 -20.19 52.14 11.05
CA LYS A 380 -19.31 51.62 10.00
C LYS A 380 -18.41 50.49 10.51
N ASN A 381 -17.80 50.68 11.68
CA ASN A 381 -16.96 49.67 12.32
C ASN A 381 -17.77 48.40 12.67
N PHE A 382 -19.01 48.56 13.12
CA PHE A 382 -19.91 47.42 13.35
C PHE A 382 -20.19 46.63 12.07
N TYR A 383 -20.53 47.30 10.96
CA TYR A 383 -20.75 46.60 9.69
C TYR A 383 -19.47 45.98 9.11
N GLN A 384 -18.31 46.56 9.35
CA GLN A 384 -17.01 45.95 9.01
C GLN A 384 -16.72 44.71 9.85
N PHE A 385 -17.05 44.74 11.15
CA PHE A 385 -17.01 43.56 12.02
C PHE A 385 -17.92 42.44 11.49
N LEU A 386 -19.16 42.75 11.11
CA LEU A 386 -20.06 41.78 10.48
C LEU A 386 -19.49 41.27 9.15
N ALA A 387 -18.92 42.15 8.31
CA ALA A 387 -18.33 41.76 7.04
C ALA A 387 -17.22 40.72 7.22
N VAL A 388 -16.38 40.87 8.24
CA VAL A 388 -15.33 39.89 8.55
C VAL A 388 -15.92 38.53 8.90
N TRP A 389 -16.93 38.48 9.77
CA TRP A 389 -17.63 37.22 10.07
C TRP A 389 -18.20 36.57 8.81
N HIS A 390 -18.85 37.34 7.93
CA HIS A 390 -19.37 36.82 6.66
C HIS A 390 -18.24 36.28 5.78
N CYS A 391 -17.15 37.02 5.60
CA CYS A 391 -16.04 36.60 4.74
C CYS A 391 -15.39 35.31 5.24
N LEU A 392 -15.18 35.19 6.57
CA LEU A 392 -14.62 33.98 7.19
C LEU A 392 -15.54 32.77 7.00
N THR A 393 -16.85 32.93 7.24
CA THR A 393 -17.83 31.85 7.05
C THR A 393 -17.93 31.44 5.58
N ILE A 394 -17.99 32.41 4.66
CA ILE A 394 -18.06 32.13 3.22
C ILE A 394 -16.81 31.38 2.77
N GLY A 395 -15.62 31.86 3.13
CA GLY A 395 -14.37 31.21 2.75
C GLY A 395 -14.27 29.79 3.30
N PHE A 396 -14.59 29.60 4.57
CA PHE A 396 -14.52 28.29 5.23
C PHE A 396 -15.47 27.27 4.57
N LEU A 397 -16.74 27.64 4.37
CA LEU A 397 -17.73 26.73 3.77
C LEU A 397 -17.49 26.51 2.27
N ALA A 398 -17.00 27.53 1.54
CA ALA A 398 -16.61 27.38 0.15
C ALA A 398 -15.45 26.38 0.04
N ASP A 399 -14.41 26.55 0.85
CA ASP A 399 -13.25 25.64 0.85
C ASP A 399 -13.68 24.20 1.14
N ILE A 400 -14.53 23.97 2.15
CA ILE A 400 -15.03 22.63 2.49
C ILE A 400 -15.86 22.04 1.34
N LEU A 401 -16.78 22.82 0.78
CA LEU A 401 -17.63 22.38 -0.32
C LEU A 401 -16.77 21.94 -1.51
N PHE A 402 -15.83 22.78 -1.94
CA PHE A 402 -15.03 22.50 -3.13
C PHE A 402 -13.95 21.47 -2.89
N PHE A 403 -13.42 21.37 -1.67
CA PHE A 403 -12.53 20.29 -1.27
C PHE A 403 -13.24 18.93 -1.30
N SER A 404 -14.49 18.86 -0.83
CA SER A 404 -15.30 17.62 -0.89
C SER A 404 -15.61 17.16 -2.33
N ARG A 405 -15.60 18.10 -3.29
CA ARG A 405 -15.82 17.84 -4.72
C ARG A 405 -14.54 17.49 -5.47
N SER A 406 -13.39 17.97 -5.01
CA SER A 406 -12.09 17.63 -5.57
C SER A 406 -11.00 17.83 -4.53
N TRP A 407 -10.25 16.77 -4.29
CA TRP A 407 -9.09 16.76 -3.41
C TRP A 407 -7.94 17.66 -3.90
N GLU A 408 -7.95 18.08 -5.17
CA GLU A 408 -6.98 19.04 -5.73
C GLU A 408 -7.25 20.48 -5.29
N ASN A 409 -8.46 20.77 -4.81
CA ASN A 409 -8.86 22.10 -4.35
C ASN A 409 -8.27 22.34 -2.96
N THR A 410 -7.13 23.01 -2.91
CA THR A 410 -6.53 23.46 -1.66
C THR A 410 -7.38 24.61 -1.08
N PRO A 411 -7.64 24.65 0.23
CA PRO A 411 -8.36 25.75 0.86
C PRO A 411 -7.75 27.11 0.49
N LEU A 412 -8.59 28.03 0.01
CA LEU A 412 -8.19 29.36 -0.43
C LEU A 412 -8.23 30.38 0.72
N LEU A 413 -9.14 30.25 1.69
CA LEU A 413 -9.24 31.19 2.81
C LEU A 413 -7.91 31.41 3.55
N PRO A 414 -7.08 30.39 3.82
CA PRO A 414 -5.73 30.56 4.38
C PRO A 414 -4.88 31.61 3.66
N THR A 415 -4.91 31.62 2.33
CA THR A 415 -4.12 32.55 1.50
C THR A 415 -4.69 33.97 1.51
N LEU A 416 -5.94 34.15 1.96
CA LEU A 416 -6.62 35.45 2.02
C LEU A 416 -6.55 36.10 3.40
N PHE A 417 -6.10 35.40 4.43
CA PHE A 417 -5.88 36.00 5.76
C PHE A 417 -4.93 37.22 5.74
N PRO A 418 -3.80 37.22 5.00
CA PRO A 418 -2.94 38.41 4.93
C PRO A 418 -3.68 39.66 4.43
N TYR A 419 -4.60 39.51 3.46
CA TYR A 419 -5.47 40.59 3.00
C TYR A 419 -6.39 41.09 4.12
N LEU A 420 -7.09 40.18 4.82
CA LEU A 420 -8.00 40.53 5.91
C LEU A 420 -7.26 41.22 7.08
N LEU A 421 -6.13 40.65 7.50
CA LEU A 421 -5.29 41.20 8.56
C LEU A 421 -4.79 42.60 8.21
N ASN A 422 -4.34 42.82 6.98
CA ASN A 422 -3.86 44.13 6.56
C ASN A 422 -4.99 45.16 6.44
N LYS A 423 -6.15 44.76 5.88
CA LYS A 423 -7.31 45.63 5.71
C LYS A 423 -7.88 46.10 7.05
N TYR A 424 -7.90 45.22 8.06
CA TYR A 424 -8.53 45.47 9.35
C TYR A 424 -7.55 45.59 10.53
N LYS A 425 -6.26 45.81 10.25
CA LYS A 425 -5.18 45.82 11.25
C LYS A 425 -5.46 46.71 12.47
N ASN A 426 -6.05 47.89 12.23
CA ASN A 426 -6.33 48.89 13.27
C ASN A 426 -7.83 48.98 13.61
N HIS A 427 -8.60 47.94 13.31
CA HIS A 427 -10.05 47.99 13.45
C HIS A 427 -10.48 47.88 14.93
N PRO A 428 -11.32 48.80 15.45
CA PRO A 428 -11.70 48.84 16.86
C PRO A 428 -12.32 47.56 17.41
N LEU A 429 -13.04 46.78 16.61
CA LEU A 429 -13.71 45.54 17.08
C LEU A 429 -12.97 44.25 16.70
N LEU A 430 -11.82 44.35 16.02
CA LEU A 430 -11.06 43.19 15.54
C LEU A 430 -9.60 43.28 16.02
N PRO A 431 -9.37 43.24 17.35
CA PRO A 431 -8.02 43.36 17.89
C PRO A 431 -7.18 42.11 17.59
N PRO A 432 -5.86 42.15 17.85
CA PRO A 432 -4.98 40.99 17.63
C PRO A 432 -5.47 39.69 18.29
N GLU A 433 -6.07 39.76 19.48
CA GLU A 433 -6.57 38.56 20.19
C GLU A 433 -7.73 37.90 19.44
N PHE A 434 -8.58 38.71 18.78
CA PHE A 434 -9.65 38.20 17.92
C PHE A 434 -9.07 37.39 16.76
N TRP A 435 -8.08 37.95 16.05
CA TRP A 435 -7.46 37.29 14.90
C TRP A 435 -6.73 36.02 15.32
N GLN A 436 -5.98 36.06 16.42
CA GLN A 436 -5.28 34.92 16.95
C GLN A 436 -6.21 33.75 17.27
N LYS A 437 -7.28 34.00 18.03
CA LYS A 437 -8.26 32.97 18.34
C LYS A 437 -8.94 32.45 17.08
N THR A 438 -9.43 33.35 16.23
CA THR A 438 -10.24 32.99 15.05
C THR A 438 -9.46 32.20 14.01
N ILE A 439 -8.22 32.61 13.70
CA ILE A 439 -7.35 31.88 12.76
C ILE A 439 -7.00 30.51 13.34
N SER A 440 -6.66 30.44 14.64
CA SER A 440 -6.35 29.17 15.31
C SER A 440 -7.53 28.20 15.27
N ASP A 441 -8.74 28.67 15.61
CA ASP A 441 -9.96 27.85 15.61
C ASP A 441 -10.29 27.36 14.19
N LEU A 442 -10.16 28.21 13.16
CA LEU A 442 -10.38 27.82 11.77
C LEU A 442 -9.35 26.80 11.29
N VAL A 443 -8.06 27.01 11.55
CA VAL A 443 -7.02 26.03 11.17
C VAL A 443 -7.24 24.69 11.84
N LYS A 444 -7.63 24.69 13.12
CA LYS A 444 -7.99 23.48 13.84
C LYS A 444 -9.18 22.77 13.19
N ALA A 445 -10.23 23.51 12.83
CA ALA A 445 -11.40 22.95 12.15
C ALA A 445 -11.04 22.34 10.79
N TYR A 446 -10.19 22.99 9.99
CA TYR A 446 -9.65 22.35 8.77
C TYR A 446 -8.88 21.07 9.11
N GLY A 447 -8.01 21.10 10.11
CA GLY A 447 -7.22 19.95 10.57
C GLY A 447 -8.07 18.73 10.92
N GLU A 448 -9.18 18.94 11.64
CA GLU A 448 -10.15 17.89 11.99
C GLU A 448 -10.83 17.28 10.75
N ILE A 449 -11.11 18.08 9.73
CA ILE A 449 -11.65 17.58 8.45
C ILE A 449 -10.63 16.68 7.75
N TYR A 450 -9.35 17.10 7.67
CA TYR A 450 -8.29 16.25 7.12
C TYR A 450 -8.10 14.96 7.92
N ASP A 451 -8.20 15.02 9.25
CA ASP A 451 -8.12 13.83 10.11
C ASP A 451 -9.25 12.85 9.78
N SER A 452 -10.48 13.34 9.61
CA SER A 452 -11.65 12.48 9.29
C SER A 452 -11.49 11.74 7.95
N LEU A 453 -10.88 12.38 6.95
CA LEU A 453 -10.70 11.82 5.61
C LEU A 453 -9.51 10.86 5.50
N SER A 454 -8.53 10.98 6.42
CA SER A 454 -7.31 10.18 6.41
C SER A 454 -7.54 8.66 6.47
N SER A 455 -8.65 8.22 7.08
CA SER A 455 -9.03 6.82 7.23
C SER A 455 -9.32 6.10 5.89
N ASN A 456 -9.83 6.82 4.89
CA ASN A 456 -10.24 6.26 3.60
C ASN A 456 -9.18 6.42 2.50
N CYS A 457 -8.22 7.34 2.66
CA CYS A 457 -7.21 7.68 1.64
C CYS A 457 -5.82 7.90 2.26
N SER A 458 -5.37 6.96 3.09
CA SER A 458 -4.16 7.10 3.91
C SER A 458 -2.85 7.32 3.14
N ARG A 459 -2.76 6.90 1.86
CA ARG A 459 -1.56 7.06 1.02
C ARG A 459 -1.46 8.45 0.38
N VAL A 460 -2.60 9.10 0.18
CA VAL A 460 -2.72 10.36 -0.56
C VAL A 460 -2.89 11.56 0.39
N MET A 461 -3.58 11.36 1.51
CA MET A 461 -3.91 12.44 2.45
C MET A 461 -2.71 13.23 2.99
N PRO A 462 -1.54 12.63 3.28
CA PRO A 462 -0.37 13.39 3.72
C PRO A 462 0.07 14.46 2.71
N GLU A 463 0.00 14.14 1.40
CA GLU A 463 0.33 15.09 0.33
C GLU A 463 -0.68 16.24 0.29
N ILE A 464 -1.96 15.93 0.40
CA ILE A 464 -3.02 16.95 0.38
C ILE A 464 -2.91 17.87 1.60
N ARG A 465 -2.72 17.31 2.81
CA ARG A 465 -2.51 18.11 4.03
C ARG A 465 -1.25 18.97 3.93
N MET A 466 -0.21 18.50 3.26
CA MET A 466 1.00 19.30 3.03
C MET A 466 0.73 20.55 2.18
N ARG A 467 -0.17 20.46 1.19
CA ARG A 467 -0.62 21.64 0.40
C ARG A 467 -1.38 22.64 1.28
N PHE A 468 -2.20 22.16 2.20
CA PHE A 468 -2.84 23.03 3.20
C PHE A 468 -1.81 23.72 4.10
N ALA A 469 -0.82 22.99 4.63
CA ALA A 469 0.27 23.58 5.42
C ALA A 469 1.05 24.64 4.62
N LEU A 470 1.30 24.41 3.33
CA LEU A 470 1.91 25.39 2.43
C LEU A 470 1.07 26.66 2.26
N SER A 471 -0.25 26.54 2.18
CA SER A 471 -1.16 27.70 2.09
C SER A 471 -1.08 28.57 3.36
N LEU A 472 -0.89 27.94 4.53
CA LEU A 472 -0.74 28.62 5.82
C LEU A 472 0.65 29.25 6.00
N ALA A 473 1.68 28.77 5.29
CA ALA A 473 3.04 29.32 5.41
C ALA A 473 3.14 30.79 4.97
N GLU A 474 2.15 31.28 4.22
CA GLU A 474 2.06 32.68 3.76
C GLU A 474 1.57 33.65 4.84
N LEU A 475 1.06 33.12 5.97
CA LEU A 475 0.64 33.93 7.10
C LEU A 475 1.79 34.73 7.72
N PRO A 476 1.46 35.85 8.42
CA PRO A 476 2.43 36.57 9.24
C PRO A 476 3.12 35.66 10.28
N ASN A 477 4.35 36.01 10.67
CA ASN A 477 5.21 35.19 11.54
C ASN A 477 4.52 34.71 12.83
N GLU A 478 3.68 35.55 13.42
CA GLU A 478 2.93 35.26 14.65
C GLU A 478 1.94 34.07 14.51
N TYR A 479 1.54 33.70 13.28
CA TYR A 479 0.63 32.58 13.01
C TYR A 479 1.32 31.38 12.34
N GLN A 480 2.61 31.46 12.01
CA GLN A 480 3.30 30.39 11.28
C GLN A 480 3.42 29.08 12.07
N TYR A 481 3.28 29.12 13.39
CA TYR A 481 3.21 27.91 14.22
C TYR A 481 2.04 26.99 13.81
N LEU A 482 0.93 27.54 13.33
CA LEU A 482 -0.23 26.79 12.83
C LEU A 482 0.10 26.05 11.53
N ALA A 483 0.87 26.68 10.64
CA ALA A 483 1.34 26.04 9.42
C ALA A 483 2.26 24.85 9.74
N LEU A 484 3.13 25.02 10.75
CA LEU A 484 4.05 23.98 11.21
C LEU A 484 3.32 22.82 11.89
N GLU A 485 2.28 23.08 12.66
CA GLU A 485 1.44 22.04 13.25
C GLU A 485 0.83 21.13 12.16
N GLN A 486 0.30 21.73 11.09
CA GLN A 486 -0.29 20.98 9.98
C GLN A 486 0.77 20.24 9.13
N ALA A 487 1.92 20.85 8.88
CA ALA A 487 3.04 20.17 8.21
C ALA A 487 3.54 18.99 9.03
N ASN A 488 3.65 19.15 10.35
CA ASN A 488 4.05 18.09 11.25
C ASN A 488 3.03 16.95 11.25
N LYS A 489 1.74 17.27 11.28
CA LYS A 489 0.70 16.26 11.18
C LYS A 489 0.75 15.52 9.84
N ALA A 490 1.01 16.22 8.73
CA ALA A 490 1.20 15.60 7.42
C ALA A 490 2.40 14.63 7.40
N VAL A 491 3.55 15.03 7.98
CA VAL A 491 4.72 14.14 8.12
C VAL A 491 4.40 12.94 9.01
N SER A 492 3.72 13.14 10.14
CA SER A 492 3.31 12.05 11.03
C SER A 492 2.39 11.05 10.32
N ASP A 493 1.42 11.54 9.56
CA ASP A 493 0.49 10.70 8.80
C ASP A 493 1.23 9.95 7.66
N TRP A 494 2.21 10.60 7.01
CA TRP A 494 3.07 9.96 6.01
C TRP A 494 3.93 8.84 6.64
N LEU A 495 4.53 9.06 7.81
CA LEU A 495 5.28 8.04 8.54
C LEU A 495 4.40 6.85 8.92
N GLN A 496 3.20 7.12 9.47
CA GLN A 496 2.24 6.08 9.82
C GLN A 496 1.80 5.28 8.59
N SER A 497 1.56 5.94 7.45
CA SER A 497 1.26 5.25 6.20
C SER A 497 2.37 4.26 5.83
N ASN A 498 3.63 4.63 6.12
CA ASN A 498 4.82 3.80 5.87
C ASN A 498 5.15 2.80 7.00
N ASN A 499 4.25 2.60 7.96
CA ASN A 499 4.47 1.76 9.15
C ASN A 499 5.68 2.18 9.99
N VAL A 500 5.96 3.49 10.02
CA VAL A 500 6.99 4.09 10.87
C VAL A 500 6.31 4.83 12.03
N PRO A 501 6.87 4.81 13.26
CA PRO A 501 6.36 5.60 14.36
C PRO A 501 6.23 7.09 13.97
N SER A 502 5.11 7.71 14.33
CA SER A 502 4.80 9.10 13.96
C SER A 502 5.77 10.14 14.54
N ASP A 503 6.50 9.77 15.59
CA ASP A 503 7.46 10.59 16.32
C ASP A 503 8.92 10.33 15.89
N GLN A 504 9.17 9.51 14.87
CA GLN A 504 10.52 9.24 14.37
C GLN A 504 11.22 10.53 13.92
N VAL A 505 12.44 10.73 14.42
CA VAL A 505 13.37 11.79 13.99
C VAL A 505 14.56 11.10 13.32
N PHE A 506 14.90 11.51 12.10
CA PHE A 506 15.98 10.90 11.33
C PHE A 506 17.30 11.64 11.55
N ASP A 507 18.34 10.92 11.95
CA ASP A 507 19.73 11.39 11.90
C ASP A 507 20.44 10.80 10.68
N VAL A 508 20.88 11.66 9.76
CA VAL A 508 21.61 11.23 8.55
C VAL A 508 23.01 10.70 8.82
N ASN A 509 23.53 10.86 10.04
CA ASN A 509 24.78 10.24 10.46
C ASN A 509 24.57 8.84 11.05
N ASN A 510 23.30 8.44 11.26
CA ASN A 510 22.94 7.10 11.72
C ASN A 510 22.64 6.20 10.52
N ASP A 511 23.37 5.09 10.41
CA ASP A 511 23.21 4.10 9.35
C ASP A 511 21.83 3.43 9.39
N GLU A 512 21.23 3.23 10.57
CA GLU A 512 19.90 2.63 10.71
C GLU A 512 18.80 3.54 10.15
N ASP A 513 18.86 4.85 10.47
CA ASP A 513 17.95 5.85 9.93
C ASP A 513 18.11 6.01 8.41
N CYS A 514 19.35 5.97 7.92
CA CYS A 514 19.62 5.99 6.48
C CYS A 514 19.05 4.75 5.77
N GLN A 515 19.14 3.57 6.38
CA GLN A 515 18.53 2.35 5.83
C GLN A 515 17.01 2.40 5.88
N LEU A 516 16.43 2.95 6.95
CA LEU A 516 14.98 3.14 7.07
C LEU A 516 14.47 4.11 5.99
N LEU A 517 15.12 5.25 5.79
CA LEU A 517 14.78 6.22 4.74
C LEU A 517 14.81 5.61 3.33
N LYS A 518 15.80 4.75 3.03
CA LYS A 518 15.89 4.02 1.75
C LYS A 518 14.70 3.08 1.51
N ARG A 519 14.07 2.60 2.58
CA ARG A 519 12.96 1.64 2.53
C ARG A 519 11.60 2.32 2.37
N ILE A 520 11.44 3.52 2.92
CA ILE A 520 10.13 4.20 3.04
C ILE A 520 9.91 5.35 2.06
N ILE A 521 10.98 5.87 1.44
CA ILE A 521 10.86 6.93 0.43
C ILE A 521 10.71 6.30 -0.95
N TYR A 522 9.59 6.59 -1.61
CA TYR A 522 9.24 6.11 -2.94
C TYR A 522 9.29 7.24 -3.99
N GLN A 523 9.24 6.91 -5.29
CA GLN A 523 9.28 7.91 -6.36
C GLN A 523 8.06 8.85 -6.31
N GLU A 524 6.93 8.30 -5.90
CA GLU A 524 5.61 8.90 -5.79
C GLU A 524 5.53 9.85 -4.60
N ASP A 525 6.47 9.77 -3.67
CA ASP A 525 6.60 10.73 -2.56
C ASP A 525 7.30 12.02 -2.99
N ARG A 526 7.80 12.10 -4.23
CA ARG A 526 8.49 13.27 -4.75
C ARG A 526 7.65 14.55 -4.62
N SER A 527 6.37 14.51 -4.97
CA SER A 527 5.46 15.67 -4.83
C SER A 527 5.31 16.12 -3.39
N PHE A 528 5.17 15.17 -2.45
CA PHE A 528 5.11 15.43 -1.01
C PHE A 528 6.42 16.03 -0.50
N LEU A 529 7.57 15.45 -0.83
CA LEU A 529 8.88 15.91 -0.40
C LEU A 529 9.27 17.26 -1.02
N GLU A 530 8.87 17.53 -2.27
CA GLU A 530 9.01 18.85 -2.90
C GLU A 530 8.14 19.89 -2.19
N SER A 531 6.90 19.54 -1.82
CA SER A 531 6.00 20.40 -1.05
C SER A 531 6.58 20.70 0.35
N LEU A 532 7.14 19.69 1.00
CA LEU A 532 7.83 19.83 2.29
C LEU A 532 9.06 20.74 2.20
N ARG A 533 9.83 20.62 1.11
CA ARG A 533 10.97 21.50 0.84
C ARG A 533 10.53 22.94 0.66
N GLN A 534 9.53 23.19 -0.18
CA GLN A 534 8.98 24.52 -0.39
C GLN A 534 8.46 25.13 0.92
N PHE A 535 7.87 24.32 1.79
CA PHE A 535 7.39 24.75 3.09
C PHE A 535 8.54 25.20 3.98
N LEU A 536 9.60 24.40 4.08
CA LEU A 536 10.78 24.79 4.87
C LEU A 536 11.48 26.02 4.31
N ASP A 537 11.61 26.15 2.99
CA ASP A 537 12.18 27.36 2.37
C ASP A 537 11.38 28.63 2.77
N LYS A 538 10.05 28.52 2.94
CA LYS A 538 9.19 29.64 3.38
C LYS A 538 9.31 29.93 4.88
N VAL A 539 9.55 28.92 5.71
CA VAL A 539 9.54 28.99 7.18
C VAL A 539 10.94 29.28 7.77
N GLU A 540 12.01 28.71 7.21
CA GLU A 540 13.41 28.92 7.65
C GLU A 540 13.84 30.39 7.54
N ASN A 541 13.28 31.13 6.59
CA ASN A 541 13.57 32.56 6.39
C ASN A 541 12.91 33.48 7.45
N ARG A 542 12.18 32.94 8.44
CA ARG A 542 11.35 33.69 9.39
C ARG A 542 11.58 33.16 10.83
N GLY A 543 12.73 33.54 11.40
CA GLY A 543 13.36 32.90 12.57
C GLY A 543 12.72 33.10 13.96
N THR A 544 11.51 32.59 14.20
CA THR A 544 10.87 32.63 15.54
C THR A 544 10.21 31.31 15.98
N ILE A 545 10.55 30.19 15.36
CA ILE A 545 9.71 28.97 15.43
C ILE A 545 10.46 27.81 16.11
N ASP A 546 9.72 26.96 16.84
CA ASP A 546 10.20 25.84 17.67
C ASP A 546 11.26 24.98 16.95
N ALA A 547 12.48 25.04 17.47
CA ALA A 547 13.66 24.36 16.91
C ALA A 547 13.47 22.84 16.84
N ASN A 548 12.72 22.24 17.77
CA ASN A 548 12.53 20.79 17.80
C ASN A 548 11.63 20.30 16.66
N GLN A 549 10.57 21.05 16.34
CA GLN A 549 9.66 20.73 15.25
C GLN A 549 10.34 20.89 13.88
N ILE A 550 11.16 21.92 13.72
CA ILE A 550 11.96 22.14 12.51
C ILE A 550 13.02 21.03 12.34
N THR A 551 13.64 20.57 13.44
CA THR A 551 14.67 19.53 13.41
C THR A 551 14.16 18.22 12.80
N ARG A 552 12.93 17.80 13.13
CA ARG A 552 12.32 16.57 12.56
C ARG A 552 12.14 16.67 11.05
N ILE A 553 11.61 17.79 10.56
CA ILE A 553 11.38 17.99 9.12
C ILE A 553 12.72 18.13 8.38
N ASN A 554 13.69 18.80 8.98
CA ASN A 554 15.04 18.92 8.44
C ASN A 554 15.75 17.57 8.32
N GLY A 555 15.62 16.70 9.33
CA GLY A 555 16.14 15.32 9.25
C GLY A 555 15.61 14.56 8.03
N LEU A 556 14.31 14.64 7.75
CA LEU A 556 13.68 14.01 6.59
C LEU A 556 14.21 14.59 5.26
N LEU A 557 14.30 15.92 5.13
CA LEU A 557 14.78 16.56 3.91
C LEU A 557 16.28 16.34 3.65
N VAL A 558 17.11 16.37 4.68
CA VAL A 558 18.54 16.08 4.55
C VAL A 558 18.71 14.61 4.14
N GLY A 559 17.93 13.70 4.72
CA GLY A 559 17.84 12.31 4.29
C GLY A 559 17.46 12.16 2.82
N TYR A 560 16.39 12.83 2.37
CA TYR A 560 15.98 12.82 0.96
C TYR A 560 17.05 13.41 0.02
N LYS A 561 17.64 14.56 0.36
CA LYS A 561 18.72 15.19 -0.41
C LYS A 561 19.95 14.28 -0.48
N PHE A 562 20.29 13.59 0.61
CA PHE A 562 21.36 12.60 0.65
C PHE A 562 21.09 11.44 -0.31
N LEU A 563 19.88 10.88 -0.29
CA LEU A 563 19.46 9.81 -1.22
C LEU A 563 19.45 10.27 -2.68
N ASN A 564 19.05 11.51 -2.94
CA ASN A 564 18.99 12.06 -4.30
C ASN A 564 20.39 12.39 -4.85
N ARG A 565 21.32 12.86 -3.98
CA ARG A 565 22.72 13.20 -4.33
C ARG A 565 23.58 11.97 -4.64
N TRP A 566 23.26 10.82 -4.04
CA TRP A 566 23.91 9.52 -4.33
C TRP A 566 23.30 8.78 -5.52
N GLY A 567 22.41 9.42 -6.31
CA GLY A 567 21.87 8.85 -7.55
C GLY A 567 20.81 7.77 -7.36
N SER A 568 20.44 7.39 -6.14
CA SER A 568 19.56 6.24 -5.86
C SER A 568 18.11 6.38 -6.37
N ILE A 569 17.67 7.54 -6.87
CA ILE A 569 16.34 7.70 -7.49
C ILE A 569 16.49 8.03 -8.98
N THR A 570 17.36 8.98 -9.34
CA THR A 570 17.50 9.43 -10.75
C THR A 570 18.37 8.52 -11.60
N GLN A 571 19.37 7.82 -11.03
CA GLN A 571 20.17 6.83 -11.75
C GLN A 571 19.44 5.50 -11.90
N LEU A 572 18.47 5.16 -11.03
CA LEU A 572 17.57 4.03 -11.27
C LEU A 572 16.72 4.32 -12.52
N ILE A 573 16.08 5.48 -12.64
CA ILE A 573 15.19 5.80 -13.77
C ILE A 573 15.90 5.90 -15.13
N GLN A 574 17.13 6.45 -15.22
CA GLN A 574 17.84 6.59 -16.50
C GLN A 574 18.65 5.35 -16.89
N VAL A 575 19.12 4.57 -15.92
CA VAL A 575 19.77 3.28 -16.18
C VAL A 575 18.69 2.23 -16.45
N GLU A 576 17.54 2.25 -15.79
CA GLU A 576 16.39 1.36 -16.06
C GLU A 576 15.72 1.68 -17.38
N ASN A 577 15.49 2.94 -17.79
CA ASN A 577 14.87 3.20 -19.10
C ASN A 577 15.78 2.86 -20.29
N ASN A 578 17.10 3.07 -20.16
CA ASN A 578 18.06 2.72 -21.22
C ASN A 578 18.52 1.25 -21.15
N GLN A 579 18.39 0.59 -19.99
CA GLN A 579 18.61 -0.85 -19.85
C GLN A 579 17.33 -1.67 -20.07
N GLN A 580 16.11 -1.19 -19.84
CA GLN A 580 14.84 -1.88 -20.17
C GLN A 580 14.73 -2.06 -21.67
N LYS A 581 14.90 -0.98 -22.45
CA LYS A 581 14.91 -1.05 -23.93
C LYS A 581 16.02 -1.93 -24.52
N LYS A 582 17.07 -2.24 -23.75
CA LYS A 582 18.18 -3.12 -24.17
C LYS A 582 18.14 -4.52 -23.52
N ARG A 583 17.43 -4.71 -22.39
CA ARG A 583 17.39 -5.96 -21.59
C ARG A 583 16.09 -6.76 -21.80
N GLU A 584 15.00 -6.14 -22.24
CA GLU A 584 13.77 -6.84 -22.69
C GLU A 584 14.07 -7.93 -23.73
N ASN A 585 15.15 -7.79 -24.51
CA ASN A 585 15.56 -8.78 -25.50
C ASN A 585 16.46 -9.92 -24.97
N SER A 586 16.73 -10.06 -23.66
CA SER A 586 17.75 -11.02 -23.18
C SER A 586 17.53 -11.77 -21.85
N GLN A 587 16.44 -11.55 -21.10
CA GLN A 587 16.15 -12.31 -19.86
C GLN A 587 15.08 -13.40 -20.08
N LYS A 588 15.33 -14.61 -19.56
CA LYS A 588 14.42 -15.76 -19.67
C LYS A 588 13.22 -15.60 -18.72
N PRO A 589 11.97 -15.80 -19.19
CA PRO A 589 10.76 -15.66 -18.38
C PRO A 589 10.64 -16.75 -17.31
N VAL A 590 9.78 -16.50 -16.32
CA VAL A 590 9.31 -17.55 -15.41
C VAL A 590 7.94 -18.04 -15.85
N ASN A 591 7.82 -19.33 -16.15
CA ASN A 591 6.59 -19.89 -16.73
C ASN A 591 5.76 -20.64 -15.69
N PHE A 592 4.58 -20.11 -15.42
CA PHE A 592 3.58 -20.68 -14.53
C PHE A 592 2.44 -21.28 -15.35
N TYR A 593 2.42 -22.60 -15.44
CA TYR A 593 1.42 -23.34 -16.23
C TYR A 593 0.22 -23.72 -15.38
N ALA A 594 -0.99 -23.40 -15.83
CA ALA A 594 -2.22 -23.92 -15.28
C ALA A 594 -2.76 -25.06 -16.13
N THR A 595 -2.94 -26.23 -15.52
CA THR A 595 -3.50 -27.43 -16.16
C THR A 595 -4.56 -28.06 -15.26
N GLY A 596 -5.41 -28.91 -15.84
CA GLY A 596 -6.54 -29.52 -15.15
C GLY A 596 -7.79 -29.55 -16.03
N ARG A 597 -8.86 -30.17 -15.54
CA ARG A 597 -10.06 -30.45 -16.33
C ARG A 597 -10.78 -29.20 -16.82
N THR A 598 -11.51 -29.32 -17.93
CA THR A 598 -12.44 -28.26 -18.39
C THR A 598 -13.39 -27.90 -17.27
N GLY A 599 -13.65 -26.61 -17.06
CA GLY A 599 -14.52 -26.13 -15.98
C GLY A 599 -13.88 -26.05 -14.59
N ALA A 600 -12.62 -26.47 -14.40
CA ALA A 600 -11.96 -26.40 -13.08
C ALA A 600 -11.63 -24.97 -12.60
N GLY A 601 -11.67 -23.97 -13.50
CA GLY A 601 -11.48 -22.55 -13.17
C GLY A 601 -10.12 -21.95 -13.53
N LYS A 602 -9.34 -22.60 -14.40
CA LYS A 602 -8.01 -22.12 -14.87
C LYS A 602 -8.09 -20.73 -15.53
N THR A 603 -8.90 -20.60 -16.58
CA THR A 603 -9.16 -19.33 -17.27
C THR A 603 -9.78 -18.27 -16.35
N SER A 604 -10.56 -18.68 -15.34
CA SER A 604 -11.08 -17.75 -14.33
C SER A 604 -9.96 -17.17 -13.46
N LEU A 605 -8.96 -17.98 -13.07
CA LEU A 605 -7.74 -17.49 -12.40
C LEU A 605 -6.96 -16.55 -13.33
N GLY A 606 -6.77 -16.91 -14.60
CA GLY A 606 -6.09 -16.07 -15.59
C GLY A 606 -6.74 -14.68 -15.71
N ASN A 607 -8.06 -14.61 -15.80
CA ASN A 607 -8.79 -13.34 -15.82
C ASN A 607 -8.70 -12.55 -14.50
N THR A 608 -8.70 -13.22 -13.35
CA THR A 608 -8.47 -12.56 -12.05
C THR A 608 -7.08 -11.93 -11.99
N LEU A 609 -6.07 -12.59 -12.57
CA LEU A 609 -4.69 -12.10 -12.63
C LEU A 609 -4.50 -10.96 -13.65
N LEU A 610 -5.27 -10.95 -14.75
CA LEU A 610 -5.23 -9.88 -15.77
C LEU A 610 -5.91 -8.58 -15.32
N GLY A 611 -6.80 -8.63 -14.33
CA GLY A 611 -7.56 -7.46 -13.86
C GLY A 611 -8.59 -6.99 -14.89
N ALA A 612 -9.87 -7.29 -14.67
CA ALA A 612 -10.94 -6.85 -15.57
C ALA A 612 -11.27 -5.35 -15.39
N GLY A 613 -10.37 -4.46 -15.83
CA GLY A 613 -10.54 -3.01 -15.77
C GLY A 613 -11.64 -2.45 -16.70
N THR A 614 -12.17 -3.23 -17.63
CA THR A 614 -13.06 -2.77 -18.71
C THR A 614 -14.44 -3.44 -18.74
N GLY A 615 -14.77 -4.25 -17.74
CA GLY A 615 -16.08 -4.94 -17.65
C GLY A 615 -16.28 -6.12 -18.62
N LYS A 616 -15.33 -6.41 -19.54
CA LYS A 616 -15.32 -7.62 -20.37
C LYS A 616 -14.07 -8.45 -20.04
N LEU A 617 -14.26 -9.73 -19.69
CA LEU A 617 -13.16 -10.64 -19.39
C LEU A 617 -12.31 -10.87 -20.65
N PRO A 618 -10.98 -10.62 -20.63
CA PRO A 618 -10.13 -10.72 -21.80
C PRO A 618 -9.97 -12.15 -22.32
N MET A 619 -9.94 -13.15 -21.44
CA MET A 619 -9.95 -14.57 -21.81
C MET A 619 -11.38 -15.11 -21.71
N GLU A 620 -11.85 -15.78 -22.77
CA GLU A 620 -13.20 -16.36 -22.79
C GLU A 620 -13.33 -17.51 -21.78
N SER A 621 -14.13 -17.31 -20.74
CA SER A 621 -14.38 -18.30 -19.69
C SER A 621 -15.84 -18.78 -19.75
N HIS A 622 -16.18 -19.69 -20.67
CA HIS A 622 -17.57 -20.17 -20.83
C HIS A 622 -17.86 -21.49 -20.13
N GLY A 623 -16.86 -22.20 -19.59
CA GLY A 623 -17.06 -23.48 -18.90
C GLY A 623 -17.63 -24.61 -19.77
N HIS A 624 -17.76 -24.38 -21.08
CA HIS A 624 -18.25 -25.33 -22.07
C HIS A 624 -17.09 -25.93 -22.88
N GLN A 625 -17.27 -27.14 -23.42
CA GLN A 625 -16.25 -27.85 -24.20
C GLN A 625 -16.02 -27.25 -25.60
N ASP A 626 -16.96 -26.45 -26.12
CA ASP A 626 -16.98 -25.98 -27.52
C ASP A 626 -16.67 -24.47 -27.65
N CYS A 627 -15.50 -24.04 -27.20
CA CYS A 627 -14.99 -22.69 -27.52
C CYS A 627 -13.86 -22.81 -28.54
N ALA A 628 -13.83 -21.98 -29.59
CA ALA A 628 -12.75 -21.94 -30.59
C ALA A 628 -11.38 -21.58 -29.97
N SER A 629 -11.37 -21.04 -28.75
CA SER A 629 -10.22 -20.77 -27.89
C SER A 629 -9.77 -21.98 -27.04
N ALA A 630 -10.55 -23.07 -26.99
CA ALA A 630 -10.31 -24.26 -26.17
C ALA A 630 -9.17 -25.17 -26.69
N SER A 631 -8.77 -25.06 -27.96
CA SER A 631 -7.66 -25.79 -28.58
C SER A 631 -6.33 -25.02 -28.61
N SER A 632 -6.16 -24.03 -27.72
CA SER A 632 -4.99 -23.16 -27.72
C SER A 632 -4.32 -23.05 -26.35
N VAL A 633 -3.00 -22.85 -26.36
CA VAL A 633 -2.23 -22.44 -25.18
C VAL A 633 -2.33 -20.92 -25.09
N GLN A 634 -3.00 -20.41 -24.07
CA GLN A 634 -3.17 -18.98 -23.89
C GLN A 634 -2.17 -18.48 -22.85
N TYR A 635 -1.53 -17.34 -23.09
CA TYR A 635 -0.63 -16.77 -22.10
C TYR A 635 -0.63 -15.25 -22.08
N PHE A 636 -0.24 -14.69 -20.94
CA PHE A 636 0.12 -13.28 -20.82
C PHE A 636 1.35 -13.17 -19.93
N THR A 637 2.10 -12.09 -20.14
CA THR A 637 3.27 -11.73 -19.34
C THR A 637 2.87 -10.60 -18.41
N LEU A 638 3.01 -10.83 -17.11
CA LEU A 638 2.86 -9.79 -16.10
C LEU A 638 4.14 -8.94 -16.05
N ALA A 639 4.05 -7.73 -15.49
CA ALA A 639 5.16 -6.78 -15.39
C ALA A 639 6.44 -7.37 -14.75
N SER A 640 6.29 -8.41 -13.93
CA SER A 640 7.35 -9.19 -13.29
C SER A 640 8.03 -10.25 -14.18
N ASN A 641 7.90 -10.20 -15.51
CA ASN A 641 8.39 -11.27 -16.43
C ASN A 641 7.87 -12.69 -16.09
N LEU A 642 6.79 -12.76 -15.30
CA LEU A 642 6.03 -13.96 -14.99
C LEU A 642 5.02 -14.19 -16.12
N ARG A 643 5.12 -15.34 -16.76
CA ARG A 643 4.15 -15.78 -17.77
C ARG A 643 3.18 -16.74 -17.14
N TYR A 644 1.90 -16.37 -17.15
CA TYR A 644 0.82 -17.29 -16.86
C TYR A 644 0.43 -17.99 -18.16
N LEU A 645 0.50 -19.32 -18.20
CA LEU A 645 0.07 -20.12 -19.35
C LEU A 645 -1.15 -20.95 -18.96
N ASP A 646 -2.30 -20.62 -19.53
CA ASP A 646 -3.53 -21.40 -19.42
C ASP A 646 -3.53 -22.49 -20.50
N LEU A 647 -3.52 -23.75 -20.07
CA LEU A 647 -3.61 -24.89 -20.98
C LEU A 647 -5.08 -25.30 -21.20
N PRO A 648 -5.39 -25.93 -22.35
CA PRO A 648 -6.68 -26.57 -22.58
C PRO A 648 -7.11 -27.52 -21.45
N GLY A 649 -8.39 -27.84 -21.39
CA GLY A 649 -8.87 -28.81 -20.40
C GLY A 649 -8.36 -30.23 -20.66
N ALA A 650 -7.60 -30.79 -19.71
CA ALA A 650 -7.13 -32.18 -19.77
C ALA A 650 -8.19 -33.16 -19.21
N GLY A 651 -8.27 -34.38 -19.74
CA GLY A 651 -9.18 -35.43 -19.27
C GLY A 651 -10.64 -35.31 -19.71
N SER A 652 -10.95 -34.35 -20.58
CA SER A 652 -12.31 -34.14 -21.15
C SER A 652 -12.37 -34.26 -22.67
N ASN A 653 -11.24 -34.12 -23.35
CA ASN A 653 -11.07 -34.28 -24.78
C ASN A 653 -9.60 -34.64 -25.02
N GLU A 654 -9.36 -35.69 -25.78
CA GLU A 654 -8.05 -36.32 -25.96
C GLU A 654 -7.10 -35.46 -26.80
N GLU A 655 -7.63 -34.69 -27.76
CA GLU A 655 -6.86 -33.69 -28.53
C GLU A 655 -6.37 -32.55 -27.62
N PHE A 656 -7.24 -32.02 -26.76
CA PHE A 656 -6.89 -30.97 -25.79
C PHE A 656 -5.89 -31.47 -24.74
N GLU A 657 -6.05 -32.73 -24.31
CA GLU A 657 -5.08 -33.38 -23.44
C GLU A 657 -3.74 -33.60 -24.17
N ASN A 658 -3.74 -33.95 -25.46
CA ASN A 658 -2.52 -34.07 -26.26
C ASN A 658 -1.80 -32.73 -26.43
N ILE A 659 -2.51 -31.60 -26.50
CA ILE A 659 -1.90 -30.26 -26.43
C ILE A 659 -1.24 -30.03 -25.07
N ASN A 660 -1.91 -30.38 -23.96
CA ASN A 660 -1.32 -30.29 -22.63
C ASN A 660 -0.06 -31.15 -22.52
N ARG A 661 -0.15 -32.39 -23.04
CA ARG A 661 0.95 -33.36 -23.02
C ARG A 661 2.11 -32.87 -23.86
N ALA A 662 1.87 -32.33 -25.05
CA ALA A 662 2.90 -31.71 -25.87
C ALA A 662 3.54 -30.49 -25.17
N ALA A 663 2.74 -29.62 -24.55
CA ALA A 663 3.21 -28.41 -23.88
C ALA A 663 4.07 -28.70 -22.64
N LEU A 664 3.64 -29.66 -21.82
CA LEU A 664 4.28 -30.08 -20.57
C LEU A 664 5.20 -31.30 -20.72
N PHE A 665 5.50 -31.69 -21.95
CA PHE A 665 6.46 -32.77 -22.23
C PHE A 665 6.04 -34.13 -21.64
N ILE A 666 4.75 -34.42 -21.67
CA ILE A 666 4.19 -35.73 -21.35
C ILE A 666 4.03 -36.50 -22.66
N GLU A 667 4.18 -37.82 -22.62
CA GLU A 667 3.90 -38.70 -23.76
C GLU A 667 2.45 -38.53 -24.22
N GLN A 668 2.25 -38.31 -25.52
CA GLN A 668 0.93 -38.11 -26.12
C GLN A 668 0.14 -39.43 -26.15
N ILE A 669 -1.17 -39.36 -26.04
CA ILE A 669 -2.08 -40.48 -26.20
C ILE A 669 -2.09 -40.87 -27.69
N THR A 670 -2.04 -42.18 -27.94
CA THR A 670 -2.00 -42.82 -29.27
C THR A 670 -3.03 -43.94 -29.37
N ASP A 671 -4.10 -43.89 -28.57
CA ASP A 671 -5.10 -44.97 -28.48
C ASP A 671 -5.72 -45.25 -29.86
N GLU A 672 -5.48 -46.47 -30.37
CA GLU A 672 -5.95 -46.92 -31.69
C GLU A 672 -7.49 -47.05 -31.76
N ASP A 673 -8.16 -47.12 -30.60
CA ASP A 673 -9.61 -47.29 -30.48
C ASP A 673 -10.41 -45.97 -30.53
N GLU A 674 -9.77 -44.80 -30.38
CA GLU A 674 -10.44 -43.48 -30.20
C GLU A 674 -10.12 -42.45 -31.30
N GLU A 675 -9.55 -42.85 -32.45
CA GLU A 675 -9.17 -41.94 -33.55
C GLU A 675 -8.35 -40.71 -33.10
N THR A 676 -7.58 -40.83 -32.00
CA THR A 676 -6.82 -39.70 -31.46
C THR A 676 -5.39 -39.74 -31.98
N ASP A 677 -5.12 -38.93 -33.00
CA ASP A 677 -3.76 -38.71 -33.48
C ASP A 677 -2.96 -37.80 -32.52
N PRO A 678 -1.64 -38.04 -32.35
CA PRO A 678 -0.75 -37.08 -31.72
C PRO A 678 -0.82 -35.72 -32.42
N VAL A 679 -0.96 -34.64 -31.64
CA VAL A 679 -0.92 -33.30 -32.19
C VAL A 679 0.48 -33.01 -32.72
N LYS A 680 0.55 -32.52 -33.96
CA LYS A 680 1.81 -32.13 -34.62
C LYS A 680 2.11 -30.64 -34.47
N GLN A 681 1.06 -29.85 -34.25
CA GLN A 681 1.12 -28.41 -34.03
C GLN A 681 -0.07 -27.95 -33.19
N PHE A 682 0.05 -26.82 -32.50
CA PHE A 682 -1.04 -26.21 -31.76
C PHE A 682 -0.94 -24.69 -31.77
N LYS A 683 -2.04 -24.02 -31.44
CA LYS A 683 -2.17 -22.56 -31.44
C LYS A 683 -1.73 -21.97 -30.11
N ILE A 684 -1.03 -20.85 -30.15
CA ILE A 684 -0.62 -20.02 -29.02
C ILE A 684 -1.32 -18.67 -29.14
N MET A 685 -1.91 -18.20 -28.03
CA MET A 685 -2.58 -16.91 -27.94
C MET A 685 -1.89 -16.04 -26.91
N ASN A 686 -1.31 -14.92 -27.34
CA ASN A 686 -0.62 -13.97 -26.47
C ASN A 686 -1.53 -12.77 -26.13
N PHE A 687 -1.84 -12.65 -24.84
CA PHE A 687 -2.66 -11.60 -24.26
C PHE A 687 -1.84 -10.51 -23.56
N SER A 688 -0.50 -10.50 -23.66
CA SER A 688 0.36 -9.55 -22.90
C SER A 688 0.10 -8.08 -23.25
N GLU A 689 -0.31 -7.78 -24.49
CA GLU A 689 -0.55 -6.40 -24.98
C GLU A 689 -1.95 -6.26 -25.57
N TYR A 690 -2.92 -7.06 -25.10
CA TYR A 690 -4.23 -7.20 -25.75
C TYR A 690 -5.02 -5.89 -25.87
N GLU A 691 -4.85 -4.97 -24.92
CA GLU A 691 -5.53 -3.66 -24.93
C GLU A 691 -4.98 -2.70 -25.99
N THR A 692 -3.69 -2.84 -26.33
CA THR A 692 -3.01 -1.92 -27.25
C THR A 692 -2.81 -2.50 -28.65
N ARG A 693 -2.60 -3.83 -28.77
CA ARG A 693 -2.32 -4.51 -30.04
C ARG A 693 -3.31 -5.62 -30.39
N GLY A 694 -4.31 -5.87 -29.55
CA GLY A 694 -5.18 -7.04 -29.70
C GLY A 694 -4.47 -8.34 -29.34
N VAL A 695 -5.21 -9.46 -29.37
CA VAL A 695 -4.66 -10.79 -29.08
C VAL A 695 -3.80 -11.24 -30.27
N GLN A 696 -2.54 -11.62 -30.00
CA GLN A 696 -1.65 -12.13 -31.04
C GLN A 696 -1.74 -13.65 -31.11
N GLU A 697 -1.85 -14.18 -32.32
CA GLU A 697 -2.02 -15.61 -32.59
C GLU A 697 -0.83 -16.16 -33.36
N GLU A 698 -0.31 -17.30 -32.91
CA GLU A 698 0.76 -18.05 -33.57
C GLU A 698 0.44 -19.55 -33.58
N VAL A 699 0.78 -20.25 -34.66
CA VAL A 699 0.72 -21.72 -34.72
C VAL A 699 2.14 -22.27 -34.65
N ILE A 700 2.42 -23.14 -33.67
CA ILE A 700 3.73 -23.73 -33.48
C ILE A 700 3.68 -25.25 -33.63
N THR A 701 4.73 -25.85 -34.20
CA THR A 701 4.90 -27.30 -34.23
C THR A 701 5.34 -27.83 -32.87
N VAL A 702 4.96 -29.06 -32.52
CA VAL A 702 5.37 -29.70 -31.27
C VAL A 702 6.89 -29.84 -31.21
N GLU A 703 7.54 -30.16 -32.34
CA GLU A 703 9.00 -30.24 -32.44
C GLU A 703 9.68 -28.89 -32.14
N ALA A 704 9.15 -27.78 -32.68
CA ALA A 704 9.67 -26.44 -32.40
C ALA A 704 9.43 -26.02 -30.95
N TRP A 705 8.26 -26.31 -30.39
CA TRP A 705 7.96 -26.08 -28.97
C TRP A 705 8.91 -26.84 -28.04
N GLN A 706 9.17 -28.10 -28.37
CA GLN A 706 10.01 -29.00 -27.59
C GLN A 706 11.51 -28.89 -27.90
N SER A 707 11.91 -28.00 -28.81
CA SER A 707 13.32 -27.76 -29.12
C SER A 707 14.08 -27.22 -27.91
N GLN A 708 15.38 -27.56 -27.80
CA GLN A 708 16.23 -27.10 -26.70
C GLN A 708 16.30 -25.57 -26.62
N ASP A 709 16.21 -24.88 -27.75
CA ASP A 709 16.26 -23.42 -27.78
C ASP A 709 14.96 -22.80 -27.30
N ASN A 710 13.80 -23.32 -27.71
CA ASN A 710 12.52 -22.79 -27.26
C ASN A 710 12.26 -23.11 -25.78
N GLN A 711 12.68 -24.28 -25.31
CA GLN A 711 12.56 -24.68 -23.91
C GLN A 711 13.36 -23.81 -22.93
N LYS A 712 14.32 -23.00 -23.41
CA LYS A 712 14.94 -21.95 -22.57
C LYS A 712 13.92 -20.86 -22.17
N PHE A 713 12.83 -20.72 -22.92
CA PHE A 713 11.83 -19.66 -22.75
C PHE A 713 10.45 -20.18 -22.38
N CYS A 714 10.05 -21.40 -22.76
CA CYS A 714 8.72 -21.94 -22.47
C CYS A 714 8.72 -23.13 -21.51
N ALA A 715 9.87 -23.62 -21.02
CA ALA A 715 9.86 -24.72 -20.06
C ALA A 715 9.08 -24.36 -18.78
N ALA A 716 8.26 -25.29 -18.29
CA ALA A 716 7.50 -25.11 -17.08
C ALA A 716 8.42 -24.98 -15.85
N ASP A 717 8.28 -23.86 -15.15
CA ASP A 717 8.96 -23.60 -13.88
C ASP A 717 8.07 -24.00 -12.71
N ILE A 718 6.77 -23.73 -12.83
CA ILE A 718 5.75 -24.13 -11.88
C ILE A 718 4.55 -24.66 -12.66
N ILE A 719 3.89 -25.69 -12.14
CA ILE A 719 2.66 -26.25 -12.67
C ILE A 719 1.57 -26.18 -11.59
N LEU A 720 0.54 -25.40 -11.85
CA LEU A 720 -0.69 -25.39 -11.06
C LEU A 720 -1.66 -26.44 -11.62
N TYR A 721 -1.88 -27.50 -10.87
CA TYR A 721 -2.90 -28.49 -11.18
C TYR A 721 -4.22 -28.09 -10.51
N VAL A 722 -5.15 -27.55 -11.30
CA VAL A 722 -6.42 -27.02 -10.80
C VAL A 722 -7.48 -28.11 -10.78
N VAL A 723 -8.12 -28.30 -9.62
CA VAL A 723 -9.18 -29.28 -9.40
C VAL A 723 -10.40 -28.58 -8.81
N ALA A 724 -11.57 -28.82 -9.39
CA ALA A 724 -12.84 -28.40 -8.81
C ALA A 724 -13.47 -29.59 -8.05
N PRO A 725 -13.46 -29.63 -6.70
CA PRO A 725 -13.87 -30.81 -5.96
C PRO A 725 -15.34 -31.21 -6.19
N HIS A 726 -16.22 -30.24 -6.49
CA HIS A 726 -17.63 -30.49 -6.81
C HIS A 726 -17.84 -31.30 -8.10
N MET A 727 -16.84 -31.37 -8.99
CA MET A 727 -16.87 -32.19 -10.20
C MET A 727 -16.29 -33.61 -9.97
N MET A 728 -15.91 -33.93 -8.72
CA MET A 728 -15.19 -35.15 -8.33
C MET A 728 -13.80 -35.30 -9.00
N PHE A 729 -12.97 -36.21 -8.49
CA PHE A 729 -11.67 -36.54 -9.09
C PHE A 729 -11.76 -37.90 -9.81
N ILE A 730 -12.11 -37.87 -11.09
CA ILE A 730 -12.55 -39.04 -11.86
C ILE A 730 -11.38 -39.82 -12.48
N HIS A 731 -11.66 -40.92 -13.19
CA HIS A 731 -10.62 -41.78 -13.77
C HIS A 731 -9.64 -41.01 -14.67
N ASN A 732 -10.16 -40.13 -15.55
CA ASN A 732 -9.34 -39.35 -16.48
C ASN A 732 -8.41 -38.38 -15.75
N ASP A 733 -8.89 -37.69 -14.69
CA ASP A 733 -8.04 -36.83 -13.85
C ASP A 733 -6.88 -37.63 -13.23
N LYS A 734 -7.15 -38.87 -12.80
CA LYS A 734 -6.13 -39.77 -12.22
C LYS A 734 -5.14 -40.25 -13.28
N ARG A 735 -5.60 -40.58 -14.49
CA ARG A 735 -4.76 -41.01 -15.63
C ARG A 735 -3.80 -39.88 -16.03
N TYR A 736 -4.32 -38.67 -16.20
CA TYR A 736 -3.54 -37.49 -16.56
C TYR A 736 -2.55 -37.09 -15.46
N LEU A 737 -2.98 -37.03 -14.19
CA LEU A 737 -2.08 -36.72 -13.07
C LEU A 737 -0.92 -37.73 -12.98
N ARG A 738 -1.19 -39.04 -13.11
CA ARG A 738 -0.12 -40.05 -13.12
C ARG A 738 0.87 -39.84 -14.27
N ALA A 739 0.39 -39.51 -15.46
CA ALA A 739 1.25 -39.24 -16.60
C ALA A 739 2.13 -37.99 -16.38
N LEU A 740 1.56 -36.93 -15.81
CA LEU A 740 2.27 -35.70 -15.45
C LEU A 740 3.39 -35.97 -14.42
N LEU A 741 3.07 -36.63 -13.31
CA LEU A 741 4.04 -36.93 -12.24
C LEU A 741 5.11 -37.92 -12.72
N LYS A 742 4.74 -38.92 -13.53
CA LYS A 742 5.69 -39.85 -14.17
C LYS A 742 6.66 -39.11 -15.07
N SER A 743 6.19 -38.16 -15.88
CA SER A 743 7.06 -37.37 -16.76
C SER A 743 8.04 -36.50 -15.96
N GLN A 744 7.58 -35.84 -14.88
CA GLN A 744 8.46 -35.02 -14.04
C GLN A 744 9.56 -35.84 -13.35
N THR A 745 9.20 -36.98 -12.76
CA THR A 745 10.15 -37.86 -12.07
C THR A 745 11.17 -38.48 -13.02
N GLN A 746 10.74 -38.95 -14.21
CA GLN A 746 11.66 -39.49 -15.23
C GLN A 746 12.68 -38.46 -15.75
N ARG A 747 12.36 -37.18 -15.67
CA ARG A 747 13.21 -36.08 -16.14
C ARG A 747 14.11 -35.50 -15.04
N ASN A 748 14.17 -36.14 -13.85
CA ASN A 748 14.89 -35.64 -12.68
C ASN A 748 14.56 -34.17 -12.35
N GLN A 749 13.31 -33.74 -12.57
CA GLN A 749 12.89 -32.39 -12.23
C GLN A 749 12.52 -32.34 -10.74
N ASN A 750 12.90 -31.24 -10.07
CA ASN A 750 12.42 -30.93 -8.72
C ASN A 750 10.88 -30.88 -8.70
N GLU A 751 10.27 -30.98 -7.52
CA GLU A 751 8.82 -30.86 -7.34
C GLU A 751 8.34 -29.49 -7.83
N LYS A 752 7.70 -29.45 -9.00
CA LYS A 752 7.21 -28.20 -9.63
C LYS A 752 5.71 -28.01 -9.53
N ILE A 753 4.99 -28.98 -8.99
CA ILE A 753 3.52 -29.03 -9.02
C ILE A 753 2.91 -28.45 -7.75
N ILE A 754 1.84 -27.66 -7.89
CA ILE A 754 0.97 -27.17 -6.81
C ILE A 754 -0.46 -27.60 -7.14
N PHE A 755 -1.16 -28.20 -6.18
CA PHE A 755 -2.56 -28.60 -6.35
C PHE A 755 -3.49 -27.51 -5.81
N ALA A 756 -4.27 -26.90 -6.70
CA ALA A 756 -5.27 -25.89 -6.34
C ALA A 756 -6.68 -26.49 -6.35
N LEU A 757 -7.26 -26.67 -5.16
CA LEU A 757 -8.65 -27.08 -4.98
C LEU A 757 -9.55 -25.85 -5.05
N ASN A 758 -10.12 -25.60 -6.23
CA ASN A 758 -11.00 -24.47 -6.48
C ASN A 758 -12.40 -24.70 -5.89
N ILE A 759 -12.72 -23.96 -4.83
CA ILE A 759 -13.95 -24.03 -4.04
C ILE A 759 -15.00 -23.13 -4.68
N HIS A 760 -15.74 -23.69 -5.64
CA HIS A 760 -16.83 -22.98 -6.29
C HIS A 760 -18.02 -22.74 -5.36
N ARG A 761 -18.71 -21.62 -5.57
CA ARG A 761 -19.97 -21.27 -4.89
C ARG A 761 -21.12 -21.12 -5.88
N THR A 762 -22.35 -21.29 -5.41
CA THR A 762 -23.58 -20.90 -6.12
C THR A 762 -23.73 -19.37 -6.11
N GLU A 763 -24.67 -18.84 -6.90
CA GLU A 763 -24.97 -17.40 -6.91
C GLU A 763 -25.40 -16.87 -5.53
N ASP A 764 -26.08 -17.72 -4.74
CA ASP A 764 -26.47 -17.43 -3.35
C ASP A 764 -25.32 -17.57 -2.33
N GLY A 765 -24.09 -17.81 -2.79
CA GLY A 765 -22.89 -17.88 -1.95
C GLY A 765 -22.64 -19.22 -1.24
N GLN A 766 -23.50 -20.22 -1.43
CA GLN A 766 -23.35 -21.56 -0.86
C GLN A 766 -22.23 -22.34 -1.54
N LEU A 767 -21.52 -23.18 -0.78
CA LEU A 767 -20.45 -24.03 -1.31
C LEU A 767 -21.04 -25.08 -2.27
N LYS A 768 -20.53 -25.16 -3.51
CA LYS A 768 -20.83 -26.26 -4.44
C LYS A 768 -20.23 -27.60 -3.99
N PRO A 769 -18.97 -27.69 -3.54
CA PRO A 769 -18.43 -28.96 -3.07
C PRO A 769 -18.91 -29.26 -1.64
N THR A 770 -19.24 -30.51 -1.38
CA THR A 770 -19.45 -30.98 -0.01
C THR A 770 -18.11 -31.19 0.70
N PRO A 771 -18.04 -31.16 2.05
CA PRO A 771 -16.82 -31.49 2.79
C PRO A 771 -16.23 -32.85 2.38
N GLN A 772 -17.10 -33.83 2.12
CA GLN A 772 -16.71 -35.15 1.63
C GLN A 772 -16.01 -35.09 0.27
N ASN A 773 -16.50 -34.27 -0.67
CA ASN A 773 -15.86 -34.12 -1.98
C ASN A 773 -14.44 -33.55 -1.86
N ILE A 774 -14.22 -32.60 -0.95
CA ILE A 774 -12.91 -32.00 -0.69
C ILE A 774 -11.97 -33.05 -0.10
N GLU A 775 -12.41 -33.79 0.92
CA GLU A 775 -11.62 -34.82 1.57
C GLU A 775 -11.25 -35.98 0.64
N ASP A 776 -12.21 -36.49 -0.15
CA ASP A 776 -11.97 -37.57 -1.11
C ASP A 776 -10.99 -37.15 -2.21
N THR A 777 -11.10 -35.89 -2.67
CA THR A 777 -10.16 -35.32 -3.65
C THR A 777 -8.76 -35.23 -3.06
N LYS A 778 -8.60 -34.67 -1.85
CA LYS A 778 -7.31 -34.61 -1.14
C LYS A 778 -6.71 -36.00 -0.97
N LYS A 779 -7.48 -36.96 -0.45
CA LYS A 779 -7.03 -38.34 -0.22
C LYS A 779 -6.56 -39.00 -1.51
N THR A 780 -7.27 -38.78 -2.61
CA THR A 780 -6.91 -39.38 -3.91
C THR A 780 -5.67 -38.75 -4.52
N ILE A 781 -5.56 -37.40 -4.50
CA ILE A 781 -4.36 -36.68 -4.95
C ILE A 781 -3.15 -37.13 -4.11
N THR A 782 -3.28 -37.15 -2.79
CA THR A 782 -2.24 -37.58 -1.88
C THR A 782 -1.80 -39.01 -2.16
N LYS A 783 -2.74 -39.94 -2.39
CA LYS A 783 -2.41 -41.33 -2.74
C LYS A 783 -1.57 -41.39 -4.02
N ILE A 784 -2.00 -40.71 -5.08
CA ILE A 784 -1.29 -40.71 -6.37
C ILE A 784 0.07 -40.02 -6.24
N TYR A 785 0.15 -38.89 -5.52
CA TYR A 785 1.40 -38.16 -5.33
C TYR A 785 2.48 -39.01 -4.64
N HIS A 786 2.11 -39.74 -3.60
CA HIS A 786 3.02 -40.65 -2.89
C HIS A 786 3.48 -41.86 -3.72
N GLU A 787 2.78 -42.21 -4.82
CA GLU A 787 3.27 -43.23 -5.77
C GLU A 787 4.59 -42.75 -6.45
N PHE A 788 4.81 -41.44 -6.56
CA PHE A 788 5.95 -40.83 -7.25
C PHE A 788 6.94 -40.11 -6.32
N TYR A 789 6.45 -39.49 -5.24
CA TYR A 789 7.25 -38.76 -4.26
C TYR A 789 7.03 -39.32 -2.84
N PRO A 790 7.63 -40.47 -2.51
CA PRO A 790 7.45 -41.10 -1.20
C PRO A 790 8.00 -40.21 -0.08
N ASN A 791 7.29 -40.13 1.05
CA ASN A 791 7.65 -39.34 2.25
C ASN A 791 7.61 -37.80 2.08
N THR A 792 6.85 -37.29 1.11
CA THR A 792 6.66 -35.84 0.91
C THR A 792 5.18 -35.47 1.00
N THR A 793 4.89 -34.29 1.55
CA THR A 793 3.50 -33.81 1.65
C THR A 793 3.12 -33.10 0.36
N PRO A 794 2.06 -33.50 -0.36
CA PRO A 794 1.64 -32.80 -1.56
C PRO A 794 1.26 -31.36 -1.24
N PRO A 795 1.73 -30.37 -2.03
CA PRO A 795 1.38 -28.97 -1.85
C PRO A 795 -0.05 -28.71 -2.33
N ILE A 796 -1.04 -28.91 -1.44
CA ILE A 796 -2.46 -28.73 -1.72
C ILE A 796 -2.96 -27.43 -1.07
N VAL A 797 -3.60 -26.57 -1.86
CA VAL A 797 -4.20 -25.29 -1.42
C VAL A 797 -5.68 -25.27 -1.79
N GLU A 798 -6.54 -24.85 -0.85
CA GLU A 798 -7.93 -24.53 -1.13
C GLU A 798 -8.04 -23.07 -1.56
N ILE A 799 -8.71 -22.81 -2.68
CA ILE A 799 -8.78 -21.49 -3.30
C ILE A 799 -10.18 -21.15 -3.80
N ASP A 800 -10.55 -19.87 -3.76
CA ASP A 800 -11.71 -19.34 -4.48
C ASP A 800 -11.20 -18.28 -5.47
N PHE A 801 -11.07 -18.65 -6.75
CA PHE A 801 -10.51 -17.75 -7.76
C PHE A 801 -11.35 -16.50 -8.03
N ARG A 802 -12.64 -16.50 -7.66
CA ARG A 802 -13.51 -15.32 -7.82
C ARG A 802 -13.36 -14.34 -6.66
N ARG A 803 -13.05 -14.82 -5.45
CA ARG A 803 -12.89 -14.00 -4.24
C ARG A 803 -11.43 -13.75 -3.85
N GLY A 804 -10.48 -14.43 -4.51
CA GLY A 804 -9.04 -14.30 -4.28
C GLY A 804 -8.53 -14.99 -3.00
N THR A 805 -9.38 -15.74 -2.28
CA THR A 805 -8.96 -16.42 -1.04
C THR A 805 -8.05 -17.59 -1.36
N GLY A 806 -6.87 -17.70 -0.74
CA GLY A 806 -5.91 -18.79 -0.98
C GLY A 806 -4.76 -18.46 -1.94
N ILE A 807 -4.82 -17.31 -2.63
CA ILE A 807 -3.75 -16.85 -3.54
C ILE A 807 -2.41 -16.68 -2.79
N ASN A 808 -2.43 -16.12 -1.57
CA ASN A 808 -1.21 -15.94 -0.76
C ASN A 808 -0.49 -17.26 -0.47
N GLN A 809 -1.23 -18.34 -0.22
CA GLN A 809 -0.66 -19.67 0.05
C GLN A 809 -0.04 -20.29 -1.20
N ILE A 810 -0.65 -20.06 -2.38
CA ILE A 810 -0.05 -20.44 -3.67
C ILE A 810 1.25 -19.67 -3.89
N THR A 811 1.26 -18.37 -3.63
CA THR A 811 2.46 -17.52 -3.77
C THR A 811 3.60 -18.00 -2.86
N GLU A 812 3.32 -18.36 -1.60
CA GLU A 812 4.32 -18.93 -0.70
C GLU A 812 4.92 -20.25 -1.21
N LEU A 813 4.10 -21.12 -1.81
CA LEU A 813 4.56 -22.38 -2.39
C LEU A 813 5.37 -22.16 -3.68
N ILE A 814 4.98 -21.20 -4.51
CA ILE A 814 5.72 -20.77 -5.69
C ILE A 814 7.15 -20.36 -5.30
N CYS A 815 7.31 -19.57 -4.24
CA CYS A 815 8.61 -19.14 -3.74
C CYS A 815 9.48 -20.30 -3.21
N LYS A 816 8.87 -21.41 -2.77
CA LYS A 816 9.60 -22.62 -2.33
C LYS A 816 10.04 -23.49 -3.51
N ILE A 817 9.28 -23.49 -4.59
CA ILE A 817 9.49 -24.35 -5.78
C ILE A 817 10.50 -23.74 -6.75
N LEU A 818 10.48 -22.42 -6.91
CA LEU A 818 11.32 -21.77 -7.91
C LEU A 818 12.82 -21.83 -7.57
N PRO A 819 13.70 -22.07 -8.56
CA PRO A 819 15.14 -21.90 -8.39
C PRO A 819 15.47 -20.45 -8.04
N SER A 820 16.41 -20.23 -7.12
CA SER A 820 16.85 -18.89 -6.68
C SER A 820 17.26 -17.96 -7.84
N GLU A 821 17.79 -18.53 -8.93
CA GLU A 821 18.16 -17.80 -10.15
C GLU A 821 16.94 -17.21 -10.88
N LYS A 822 15.78 -17.90 -10.87
CA LYS A 822 14.53 -17.46 -11.51
C LYS A 822 13.64 -16.63 -10.60
N ILE A 823 13.77 -16.79 -9.28
CA ILE A 823 13.14 -15.90 -8.30
C ILE A 823 13.60 -14.44 -8.55
N SER A 824 14.85 -14.23 -8.97
CA SER A 824 15.35 -12.91 -9.36
C SER A 824 14.71 -12.28 -10.61
N ASN A 825 14.00 -13.06 -11.43
CA ASN A 825 13.31 -12.58 -12.62
C ASN A 825 11.84 -12.21 -12.36
N ILE A 826 11.20 -12.74 -11.30
CA ILE A 826 9.84 -12.35 -10.85
C ILE A 826 9.87 -11.05 -10.02
N ILE A 827 11.05 -10.63 -9.57
CA ILE A 827 11.22 -9.59 -8.56
C ILE A 827 12.10 -8.44 -9.08
N LYS A 828 12.14 -8.24 -10.41
CA LYS A 828 12.90 -7.17 -11.07
C LYS A 828 12.08 -6.41 -12.09
#